data_AF-A0AAE9Y354-F1
#
_entry.id   AF-A0AAE9Y354-F1
#
_cell.length_a   1.000
_cell.length_b   1.000
_cell.length_c   1.000
_cell.angle_alpha   90.00
_cell.angle_beta   90.00
_cell.angle_gamma   90.00
#
_symmetry.space_group_name_H-M   'P 1'
#
loop_
_entity.id
_entity.type
_entity.pdbx_description
1 polymer ?
#
loop_
_entity_poly.entity_id
_entity_poly.type
_entity_poly.pdbx_seq_one_letter_code
_entity_poly.pdbx_strand_id
1 'polypeptide(L)'
;MPPTAPKPGPPVVHLVAKTHLDVGFTATEAEVVDTFVESYIPAALALGAELRARGGPERFVWTTGSWIVDTYLERTDAAGRAAAEAAIEAGDLAWLAVPFTLHTELCDPALVEAGLEVAARLDHRFGRRTVAAKMTDVPGHTRGLVPLLAAAGVELLHVGANPVATVPDVPPAFRWRSPDGSEVVVVQQSGYGDLTGVAGCPDHLSFARTGDNQGPPTVEEVLATFADLRARVPGAEVRGSTLDAFAEALRPVRAGLPVVTAEIGDTWIHGVGSDPQKVAALRELLRARRSWLAAGMVAPDDSRLRGFHEHLLLVAEHTWGLDEKTHLPDRERWSRDDLPALRAEDRTRAYEASWDEQRAHIDAAVAAIDSDGLRKAAAAALDVLRSPLPDWSRGTEVAPEALVRLGCWELVVDPVTGALTHLVDRVSGRVLADADHPVGLLAHQAFDGADYARWWDGYVRSAPEDEWWAREDNLKPGIDAAGARAAWWEPRGATTWVGERWSARTGLEALDGPGTDAPTGPDGAADVGAGLRRARGPSAADLLASVGPPPGPQPGPVDVRALVVELALPAEAHERSGAPEVAVLTLTDVSPPEGPSTLRLDLRWDDKPANRLPEATWVGVRPVVADPDAMVLDKLGQDVSPLDVEAGGGRHLHAVGEGVRWPGPEGTVALRTLDAPLVAPGRPSLLDPDPAPLDLAGGAWVCLHDNVWGTNFPMWSEGRARFRFDLAWLPADPA
;
A
#
# COMPACT_ATOMS: atom_id res chain seq x y z
N MET A 1 26.98 37.59 44.63
CA MET A 1 26.63 36.23 44.18
C MET A 1 25.84 36.39 42.90
N PRO A 2 26.17 35.68 41.81
CA PRO A 2 25.25 35.62 40.67
C PRO A 2 23.94 34.97 41.16
N PRO A 3 22.77 35.38 40.64
CA PRO A 3 21.52 34.73 40.96
C PRO A 3 21.64 33.25 40.59
N THR A 4 21.47 32.37 41.58
CA THR A 4 21.34 30.93 41.36
C THR A 4 20.17 30.72 40.40
N ALA A 5 20.44 30.07 39.26
CA ALA A 5 19.39 29.65 38.34
C ALA A 5 18.27 28.94 39.13
N PRO A 6 16.99 29.23 38.84
CA PRO A 6 15.89 28.56 39.51
C PRO A 6 16.09 27.04 39.40
N LYS A 7 15.98 26.33 40.52
CA LYS A 7 16.00 24.87 40.49
C LYS A 7 14.92 24.40 39.52
N PRO A 8 15.22 23.50 38.58
CA PRO A 8 14.18 22.94 37.72
C PRO A 8 13.11 22.28 38.60
N GLY A 9 11.85 22.37 38.17
CA GLY A 9 10.73 21.68 38.81
C GLY A 9 10.95 20.16 38.84
N PRO A 10 10.13 19.41 39.58
CA PRO A 10 10.18 17.95 39.52
C PRO A 10 9.89 17.46 38.10
N PRO A 11 10.49 16.33 37.67
CA PRO A 11 10.07 15.60 36.47
C PRO A 11 8.56 15.39 36.40
N VAL A 12 7.99 15.41 35.20
CA VAL A 12 6.57 15.11 34.98
C VAL A 12 6.42 13.75 34.29
N VAL A 13 5.48 12.93 34.75
CA VAL A 13 4.95 11.79 33.99
C VAL A 13 3.65 12.23 33.30
N HIS A 14 3.70 12.32 31.98
CA HIS A 14 2.58 12.64 31.12
C HIS A 14 1.76 11.37 30.88
N LEU A 15 0.66 11.20 31.63
CA LEU A 15 -0.24 10.06 31.44
C LEU A 15 -1.31 10.40 30.38
N VAL A 16 -1.21 9.80 29.21
CA VAL A 16 -2.16 9.96 28.10
C VAL A 16 -3.16 8.80 28.14
N ALA A 17 -4.46 9.10 28.27
CA ALA A 17 -5.48 8.06 28.18
C ALA A 17 -5.86 7.80 26.72
N LYS A 18 -5.83 6.53 26.29
CA LYS A 18 -6.13 6.16 24.90
C LYS A 18 -6.80 4.79 24.84
N THR A 19 -7.76 4.67 23.92
CA THR A 19 -8.28 3.40 23.40
C THR A 19 -7.66 3.12 22.03
N HIS A 20 -7.33 1.87 21.72
CA HIS A 20 -7.04 1.49 20.34
C HIS A 20 -8.35 1.32 19.58
N LEU A 21 -8.50 2.10 18.51
CA LEU A 21 -9.58 1.95 17.56
C LEU A 21 -9.04 1.13 16.39
N ASP A 22 -9.71 0.02 16.14
CA ASP A 22 -9.63 -0.79 14.93
C ASP A 22 -10.97 -0.65 14.23
N VAL A 23 -10.99 -0.22 12.97
CA VAL A 23 -12.25 0.00 12.25
C VAL A 23 -12.76 -1.32 11.67
N GLY A 24 -13.07 -2.25 12.58
CA GLY A 24 -13.31 -3.66 12.30
C GLY A 24 -12.69 -4.54 13.40
N PHE A 25 -12.05 -5.65 13.00
CA PHE A 25 -11.30 -6.57 13.87
C PHE A 25 -12.14 -7.31 14.91
N THR A 26 -12.50 -6.67 16.02
CA THR A 26 -13.24 -7.30 17.14
C THR A 26 -14.72 -7.55 16.81
N ALA A 27 -15.29 -6.71 15.96
CA ALA A 27 -16.68 -6.72 15.49
C ALA A 27 -16.72 -6.11 14.07
N THR A 28 -17.90 -6.07 13.44
CA THR A 28 -18.02 -5.37 12.15
C THR A 28 -17.68 -3.89 12.31
N GLU A 29 -17.28 -3.23 11.23
CA GLU A 29 -16.94 -1.80 11.29
C GLU A 29 -18.13 -0.99 11.83
N ALA A 30 -19.34 -1.24 11.29
CA ALA A 30 -20.53 -0.55 11.74
C ALA A 30 -20.77 -0.70 13.24
N GLU A 31 -20.63 -1.93 13.77
CA GLU A 31 -20.81 -2.21 15.20
C GLU A 31 -19.75 -1.50 16.06
N VAL A 32 -18.48 -1.49 15.62
CA VAL A 32 -17.41 -0.78 16.34
C VAL A 32 -17.68 0.72 16.38
N VAL A 33 -17.94 1.33 15.21
CA VAL A 33 -18.16 2.79 15.13
C VAL A 33 -19.40 3.20 15.92
N ASP A 34 -20.49 2.42 15.85
CA ASP A 34 -21.70 2.66 16.64
C ASP A 34 -21.42 2.54 18.13
N THR A 35 -20.65 1.53 18.56
CA THR A 35 -20.26 1.38 19.96
C THR A 35 -19.43 2.57 20.46
N PHE A 36 -18.50 3.08 19.65
CA PHE A 36 -17.75 4.28 19.99
C PHE A 36 -18.66 5.50 20.15
N VAL A 37 -19.56 5.72 19.19
CA VAL A 37 -20.44 6.89 19.17
C VAL A 37 -21.49 6.84 20.26
N GLU A 38 -22.14 5.70 20.47
CA GLU A 38 -23.29 5.56 21.35
C GLU A 38 -22.89 5.28 22.80
N SER A 39 -21.74 4.64 23.03
CA SER A 39 -21.34 4.16 24.36
C SER A 39 -20.00 4.72 24.84
N TYR A 40 -18.91 4.54 24.08
CA TYR A 40 -17.57 4.80 24.62
C TYR A 40 -17.24 6.28 24.75
N ILE A 41 -17.57 7.09 23.75
CA ILE A 41 -17.34 8.53 23.83
C ILE A 41 -18.16 9.12 24.98
N PRO A 42 -19.50 8.92 25.08
CA PRO A 42 -20.27 9.40 26.22
C PRO A 42 -19.71 8.97 27.59
N ALA A 43 -19.28 7.71 27.72
CA ALA A 43 -18.66 7.21 28.94
C ALA A 43 -17.32 7.92 29.25
N ALA A 44 -16.49 8.17 28.24
CA ALA A 44 -15.20 8.84 28.38
C ALA A 44 -15.38 10.30 28.83
N LEU A 45 -16.37 11.00 28.26
CA LEU A 45 -16.73 12.36 28.67
C LEU A 45 -17.20 12.42 30.13
N ALA A 46 -18.04 11.45 30.54
CA ALA A 46 -18.52 11.36 31.92
C ALA A 46 -17.37 11.08 32.91
N LEU A 47 -16.48 10.16 32.56
CA LEU A 47 -15.28 9.83 33.35
C LEU A 47 -14.35 11.04 33.52
N GLY A 48 -14.08 11.76 32.43
CA GLY A 48 -13.28 12.99 32.45
C GLY A 48 -13.88 14.05 33.38
N ALA A 49 -15.20 14.27 33.27
CA ALA A 49 -15.93 15.22 34.11
C ALA A 49 -15.90 14.83 35.60
N GLU A 50 -16.07 13.54 35.92
CA GLU A 50 -16.02 13.05 37.30
C GLU A 50 -14.63 13.26 37.91
N LEU A 51 -13.57 12.83 37.21
CA LEU A 51 -12.19 12.97 37.68
C LEU A 51 -11.78 14.44 37.80
N ARG A 52 -12.22 15.31 36.89
CA ARG A 52 -12.05 16.76 37.02
C ARG A 52 -12.72 17.31 38.29
N ALA A 53 -13.94 16.87 38.60
CA ALA A 53 -14.68 17.36 39.76
C ALA A 53 -14.01 17.02 41.11
N ARG A 54 -13.13 16.03 41.14
CA ARG A 54 -12.32 15.68 42.33
C ARG A 54 -11.24 16.73 42.65
N GLY A 55 -10.86 17.57 41.68
CA GLY A 55 -9.93 18.69 41.88
C GLY A 55 -8.44 18.31 42.05
N GLY A 56 -8.08 17.05 41.78
CA GLY A 56 -6.70 16.54 41.83
C GLY A 56 -5.99 16.51 40.47
N PRO A 57 -4.69 16.18 40.44
CA PRO A 57 -3.91 15.96 39.21
C PRO A 57 -4.33 14.71 38.42
N GLU A 58 -5.12 13.81 39.03
CA GLU A 58 -5.65 12.58 38.42
C GLU A 58 -6.76 12.87 37.40
N ARG A 59 -6.44 13.65 36.37
CA ARG A 59 -7.34 13.95 35.25
C ARG A 59 -7.34 12.80 34.25
N PHE A 60 -8.51 12.52 33.67
CA PHE A 60 -8.64 11.66 32.50
C PHE A 60 -8.81 12.53 31.26
N VAL A 61 -7.77 12.58 30.44
CA VAL A 61 -7.76 13.28 29.16
C VAL A 61 -7.76 12.24 28.07
N TRP A 62 -8.94 11.92 27.56
CA TRP A 62 -9.08 10.89 26.53
C TRP A 62 -8.56 11.43 25.21
N THR A 63 -7.60 10.71 24.62
CA THR A 63 -6.94 11.04 23.37
C THR A 63 -7.15 9.89 22.39
N THR A 64 -7.72 10.19 21.23
CA THR A 64 -7.96 9.22 20.16
C THR A 64 -7.67 9.83 18.78
N GLY A 65 -7.76 9.04 17.71
CA GLY A 65 -7.60 9.55 16.35
C GLY A 65 -8.65 10.62 16.01
N SER A 66 -8.29 11.58 15.17
CA SER A 66 -9.16 12.74 14.89
C SER A 66 -10.47 12.36 14.19
N TRP A 67 -10.49 11.29 13.40
CA TRP A 67 -11.68 10.87 12.64
C TRP A 67 -12.85 10.51 13.54
N ILE A 68 -12.66 9.65 14.54
CA ILE A 68 -13.78 9.22 15.39
C ILE A 68 -14.36 10.36 16.23
N VAL A 69 -13.56 11.38 16.55
CA VAL A 69 -14.03 12.61 17.21
C VAL A 69 -14.90 13.43 16.25
N ASP A 70 -14.45 13.63 15.01
CA ASP A 70 -15.21 14.33 13.96
C ASP A 70 -16.53 13.59 13.68
N THR A 71 -16.47 12.27 13.48
CA THR A 71 -17.63 11.39 13.30
C THR A 71 -18.63 11.49 14.44
N TYR A 72 -18.17 11.48 15.70
CA TYR A 72 -19.06 11.65 16.86
C TYR A 72 -19.78 13.00 16.83
N LEU A 73 -19.05 14.09 16.60
CA LEU A 73 -19.62 15.44 16.57
C LEU A 73 -20.67 15.61 15.47
N GLU A 74 -20.53 14.89 14.37
CA GLU A 74 -21.48 14.88 13.25
C GLU A 74 -22.71 13.99 13.53
N ARG A 75 -22.51 12.79 14.07
CA ARG A 75 -23.57 11.79 14.28
C ARG A 75 -24.41 12.00 15.54
N THR A 76 -23.82 12.56 16.61
CA THR A 76 -24.50 12.70 17.90
C THR A 76 -25.62 13.75 17.86
N ASP A 77 -26.58 13.62 18.79
CA ASP A 77 -27.62 14.62 19.01
C ASP A 77 -27.08 15.92 19.64
N ALA A 78 -27.95 16.93 19.80
CA ALA A 78 -27.55 18.23 20.35
C ALA A 78 -26.99 18.16 21.77
N ALA A 79 -27.45 17.20 22.59
CA ALA A 79 -27.01 17.05 23.97
C ALA A 79 -25.61 16.42 24.04
N GLY A 80 -25.37 15.34 23.28
CA GLY A 80 -24.05 14.72 23.16
C GLY A 80 -23.03 15.68 22.54
N ARG A 81 -23.43 16.47 21.53
CA ARG A 81 -22.57 17.50 20.93
C ARG A 81 -22.15 18.53 21.98
N ALA A 82 -23.10 19.10 22.72
CA ALA A 82 -22.80 20.06 23.77
C ALA A 82 -21.90 19.47 24.87
N ALA A 83 -22.09 18.19 25.22
CA ALA A 83 -21.24 17.50 26.19
C ALA A 83 -19.79 17.34 25.69
N ALA A 84 -19.60 16.95 24.43
CA ALA A 84 -18.26 16.87 23.84
C ALA A 84 -17.60 18.24 23.73
N GLU A 85 -18.32 19.27 23.25
CA GLU A 85 -17.78 20.64 23.17
C GLU A 85 -17.34 21.16 24.55
N ALA A 86 -18.12 20.90 25.60
CA ALA A 86 -17.76 21.25 26.97
C ALA A 86 -16.53 20.47 27.49
N ALA A 87 -16.41 19.18 27.15
CA ALA A 87 -15.24 18.38 27.51
C ALA A 87 -13.97 18.84 26.77
N ILE A 88 -14.09 19.21 25.49
CA ILE A 88 -13.00 19.80 24.70
C ILE A 88 -12.55 21.11 25.33
N GLU A 89 -13.48 22.02 25.66
CA GLU A 89 -13.14 23.31 26.29
C GLU A 89 -12.42 23.10 27.62
N ALA A 90 -12.91 22.16 28.43
CA ALA A 90 -12.36 21.86 29.75
C ALA A 90 -11.10 20.96 29.74
N GLY A 91 -10.67 20.49 28.56
CA GLY A 91 -9.45 19.72 28.35
C GLY A 91 -9.52 18.25 28.76
N ASP A 92 -10.70 17.64 28.72
CA ASP A 92 -10.90 16.20 28.97
C ASP A 92 -10.90 15.35 27.70
N LEU A 93 -11.10 15.98 26.54
CA LEU A 93 -11.07 15.33 25.22
C LEU A 93 -10.01 15.99 24.35
N ALA A 94 -9.12 15.19 23.78
CA ALA A 94 -8.10 15.58 22.82
C ALA A 94 -8.09 14.62 21.62
N TRP A 95 -7.49 15.06 20.52
CA TRP A 95 -7.32 14.24 19.31
C TRP A 95 -5.86 14.23 18.84
N LEU A 96 -5.53 13.23 18.04
CA LEU A 96 -4.23 13.10 17.37
C LEU A 96 -4.27 13.76 16.00
N ALA A 97 -3.11 14.15 15.48
CA ALA A 97 -3.01 14.74 14.14
C ALA A 97 -3.52 13.78 13.04
N VAL A 98 -3.35 12.47 13.24
CA VAL A 98 -3.77 11.42 12.29
C VAL A 98 -5.16 10.88 12.65
N PRO A 99 -5.97 10.47 11.66
CA PRO A 99 -7.36 10.05 11.86
C PRO A 99 -7.49 8.73 12.63
N PHE A 100 -6.59 7.80 12.38
CA PHE A 100 -6.45 6.45 12.96
C PHE A 100 -5.11 5.85 12.46
N THR A 101 -4.82 4.60 12.79
CA THR A 101 -3.64 3.88 12.24
C THR A 101 -3.89 3.55 10.77
N LEU A 102 -2.89 3.82 9.92
CA LEU A 102 -2.94 3.55 8.48
C LEU A 102 -1.86 2.56 8.07
N HIS A 103 -2.16 1.74 7.05
CA HIS A 103 -1.12 1.25 6.14
C HIS A 103 -0.64 2.41 5.27
N THR A 104 0.27 3.23 5.80
CA THR A 104 0.66 4.52 5.20
C THR A 104 1.14 4.43 3.75
N GLU A 105 1.64 3.26 3.34
CA GLU A 105 2.16 3.01 1.99
C GLU A 105 1.06 2.72 0.95
N LEU A 106 -0.20 2.51 1.37
CA LEU A 106 -1.36 2.46 0.47
C LEU A 106 -1.86 3.85 0.08
N CYS A 107 -1.51 4.87 0.85
CA CYS A 107 -1.88 6.25 0.57
C CYS A 107 -0.98 6.85 -0.52
N ASP A 108 -1.49 7.87 -1.21
CA ASP A 108 -0.65 8.87 -1.87
C ASP A 108 -0.60 10.14 -1.00
N PRO A 109 0.26 11.14 -1.33
CA PRO A 109 0.42 12.33 -0.50
C PRO A 109 -0.89 13.07 -0.19
N ALA A 110 -1.74 13.25 -1.21
CA ALA A 110 -3.01 13.96 -1.05
C ALA A 110 -4.03 13.20 -0.18
N LEU A 111 -3.98 11.86 -0.10
CA LEU A 111 -4.82 11.12 0.84
C LEU A 111 -4.33 11.29 2.29
N VAL A 112 -3.00 11.29 2.51
CA VAL A 112 -2.43 11.58 3.85
C VAL A 112 -2.78 12.99 4.29
N GLU A 113 -2.63 13.98 3.41
CA GLU A 113 -2.99 15.38 3.67
C GLU A 113 -4.48 15.50 4.06
N ALA A 114 -5.38 14.86 3.31
CA ALA A 114 -6.81 14.82 3.65
C ALA A 114 -7.10 14.19 5.03
N GLY A 115 -6.29 13.21 5.46
CA GLY A 115 -6.36 12.66 6.81
C GLY A 115 -5.91 13.66 7.89
N LEU A 116 -4.84 14.42 7.64
CA LEU A 116 -4.34 15.46 8.54
C LEU A 116 -5.30 16.67 8.61
N GLU A 117 -6.03 16.95 7.54
CA GLU A 117 -7.05 18.00 7.50
C GLU A 117 -8.19 17.76 8.50
N VAL A 118 -8.48 16.50 8.87
CA VAL A 118 -9.50 16.19 9.89
C VAL A 118 -9.14 16.87 11.22
N ALA A 119 -7.91 16.68 11.69
CA ALA A 119 -7.41 17.33 12.89
C ALA A 119 -7.34 18.86 12.73
N ALA A 120 -6.91 19.35 11.56
CA ALA A 120 -6.84 20.78 11.29
C ALA A 120 -8.21 21.48 11.36
N ARG A 121 -9.28 20.81 10.91
CA ARG A 121 -10.67 21.32 11.04
C ARG A 121 -11.12 21.38 12.49
N LEU A 122 -10.83 20.33 13.28
CA LEU A 122 -11.12 20.32 14.71
C LEU A 122 -10.36 21.42 15.45
N ASP A 123 -9.06 21.58 15.15
CA ASP A 123 -8.21 22.64 15.68
C ASP A 123 -8.78 24.03 15.38
N HIS A 124 -9.16 24.27 14.13
CA HIS A 124 -9.78 25.52 13.72
C HIS A 124 -11.10 25.77 14.45
N ARG A 125 -11.97 24.76 14.54
CA ARG A 125 -13.29 24.86 15.20
C ARG A 125 -13.17 25.19 16.68
N PHE A 126 -12.18 24.63 17.38
CA PHE A 126 -12.07 24.70 18.84
C PHE A 126 -10.92 25.59 19.34
N GLY A 127 -10.19 26.27 18.45
CA GLY A 127 -9.04 27.11 18.81
C GLY A 127 -7.91 26.32 19.47
N ARG A 128 -7.70 25.08 19.02
CA ARG A 128 -6.64 24.18 19.49
C ARG A 128 -5.48 24.15 18.48
N ARG A 129 -4.38 23.52 18.89
CA ARG A 129 -3.24 23.24 18.02
C ARG A 129 -2.69 21.87 18.37
N THR A 130 -2.86 20.94 17.44
CA THR A 130 -2.35 19.57 17.53
C THR A 130 -0.97 19.53 16.89
N VAL A 131 0.02 18.99 17.61
CA VAL A 131 1.41 18.85 17.14
C VAL A 131 1.94 17.43 17.33
N ALA A 132 1.12 16.50 17.80
CA ALA A 132 1.49 15.11 17.96
C ALA A 132 0.56 14.15 17.21
N ALA A 133 1.16 13.10 16.67
CA ALA A 133 0.48 11.95 16.08
C ALA A 133 0.81 10.69 16.89
N LYS A 134 -0.09 9.71 16.84
CA LYS A 134 0.19 8.35 17.30
C LYS A 134 -0.43 7.34 16.36
N MET A 135 0.39 6.42 15.88
CA MET A 135 -0.04 5.21 15.19
C MET A 135 0.31 4.01 16.09
N THR A 136 -0.59 3.03 16.11
CA THR A 136 -0.50 1.86 17.01
C THR A 136 -0.74 0.61 16.19
N ASP A 137 -0.12 -0.49 16.59
CA ASP A 137 -0.19 -1.83 15.99
C ASP A 137 0.70 -2.03 14.76
N VAL A 138 0.58 -1.17 13.77
CA VAL A 138 1.48 -1.18 12.61
C VAL A 138 2.94 -0.92 13.06
N PRO A 139 3.90 -1.83 12.79
CA PRO A 139 5.25 -1.74 13.39
C PRO A 139 6.16 -0.65 12.83
N GLY A 140 5.90 -0.22 11.60
CA GLY A 140 6.73 0.71 10.84
C GLY A 140 5.90 1.48 9.81
N HIS A 141 6.43 2.62 9.37
CA HIS A 141 5.78 3.50 8.41
C HIS A 141 6.81 4.00 7.41
N THR A 142 6.36 4.48 6.26
CA THR A 142 7.30 5.02 5.27
C THR A 142 7.86 6.40 5.68
N ARG A 143 9.15 6.64 5.42
CA ARG A 143 9.80 7.95 5.58
C ARG A 143 9.18 9.05 4.73
N GLY A 144 8.53 8.68 3.62
CA GLY A 144 7.77 9.63 2.81
C GLY A 144 6.65 10.37 3.57
N LEU A 145 6.28 9.88 4.77
CA LEU A 145 5.34 10.54 5.66
C LEU A 145 5.92 11.80 6.35
N VAL A 146 7.23 11.86 6.58
CA VAL A 146 7.89 12.91 7.38
C VAL A 146 7.65 14.32 6.82
N PRO A 147 7.79 14.60 5.50
CA PRO A 147 7.51 15.92 4.95
C PRO A 147 6.06 16.35 5.15
N LEU A 148 5.11 15.41 5.02
CA LEU A 148 3.67 15.68 5.13
C LEU A 148 3.28 16.00 6.57
N LEU A 149 3.81 15.24 7.54
CA LEU A 149 3.62 15.52 8.96
C LEU A 149 4.24 16.86 9.36
N ALA A 150 5.48 17.13 8.91
CA ALA A 150 6.17 18.37 9.21
C ALA A 150 5.43 19.59 8.62
N ALA A 151 4.92 19.48 7.39
CA ALA A 151 4.12 20.53 6.75
C ALA A 151 2.80 20.80 7.49
N ALA A 152 2.17 19.77 8.06
CA ALA A 152 1.01 19.90 8.93
C ALA A 152 1.34 20.42 10.34
N GLY A 153 2.62 20.67 10.65
CA GLY A 153 3.06 21.18 11.94
C GLY A 153 3.19 20.13 13.05
N VAL A 154 3.20 18.84 12.70
CA VAL A 154 3.45 17.74 13.63
C VAL A 154 4.93 17.72 14.02
N GLU A 155 5.19 17.72 15.32
CA GLU A 155 6.52 17.72 15.93
C GLU A 155 6.91 16.34 16.49
N LEU A 156 5.92 15.53 16.87
CA LEU A 156 6.09 14.21 17.48
C LEU A 156 5.20 13.16 16.82
N LEU A 157 5.79 12.03 16.44
CA LEU A 157 5.09 10.79 16.09
C LEU A 157 5.41 9.72 17.13
N HIS A 158 4.40 9.23 17.82
CA HIS A 158 4.52 8.02 18.64
C HIS A 158 4.11 6.80 17.81
N VAL A 159 4.96 5.78 17.77
CA VAL A 159 4.63 4.49 17.14
C VAL A 159 4.69 3.42 18.22
N GLY A 160 3.54 2.81 18.49
CA GLY A 160 3.45 1.66 19.38
C GLY A 160 3.12 0.41 18.58
N ALA A 161 4.13 -0.36 18.20
CA ALA A 161 3.97 -1.56 17.39
C ALA A 161 3.17 -2.65 18.11
N ASN A 162 2.58 -3.57 17.36
CA ASN A 162 1.99 -4.78 17.91
C ASN A 162 3.02 -5.49 18.81
N PRO A 163 2.65 -5.95 20.02
CA PRO A 163 3.58 -6.55 20.96
C PRO A 163 4.32 -7.78 20.41
N VAL A 164 3.75 -8.49 19.43
CA VAL A 164 4.38 -9.70 18.85
C VAL A 164 5.09 -9.44 17.52
N ALA A 165 5.08 -8.21 17.01
CA ALA A 165 5.81 -7.86 15.81
C ALA A 165 7.29 -7.55 16.12
N THR A 166 8.18 -7.87 15.18
CA THR A 166 9.53 -7.29 15.20
C THR A 166 9.44 -5.79 14.89
N VAL A 167 10.05 -4.98 15.75
CA VAL A 167 10.17 -3.53 15.55
C VAL A 167 11.44 -3.18 14.78
N PRO A 168 11.48 -2.06 14.04
CA PRO A 168 12.70 -1.56 13.42
C PRO A 168 13.84 -1.36 14.42
N ASP A 169 15.07 -1.67 14.03
CA ASP A 169 16.30 -1.50 14.83
C ASP A 169 16.75 -0.03 14.85
N VAL A 170 15.97 0.79 15.53
CA VAL A 170 16.20 2.24 15.68
C VAL A 170 16.30 2.62 17.15
N PRO A 171 16.92 3.77 17.49
CA PRO A 171 16.88 4.28 18.85
C PRO A 171 15.43 4.46 19.34
N PRO A 172 15.12 4.25 20.64
CA PRO A 172 13.76 4.40 21.15
C PRO A 172 13.15 5.80 20.94
N ALA A 173 14.00 6.83 20.84
CA ALA A 173 13.60 8.17 20.46
C ALA A 173 14.66 8.80 19.53
N PHE A 174 14.22 9.33 18.40
CA PHE A 174 15.10 9.86 17.36
C PHE A 174 14.42 10.96 16.55
N ARG A 175 15.23 11.67 15.77
CA ARG A 175 14.79 12.58 14.74
C ARG A 175 14.78 11.84 13.41
N TRP A 176 13.60 11.60 12.86
CA TRP A 176 13.48 10.99 11.56
C TRP A 176 13.50 12.08 10.50
N ARG A 177 14.49 12.03 9.62
CA ARG A 177 14.78 13.11 8.68
C ARG A 177 14.68 12.64 7.24
N SER A 178 13.92 13.40 6.44
CA SER A 178 13.82 13.20 5.00
C SER A 178 14.89 13.96 4.22
N PRO A 179 15.18 13.59 2.96
CA PRO A 179 16.18 14.22 2.12
C PRO A 179 15.96 15.72 1.88
N ASP A 180 14.71 16.19 1.93
CA ASP A 180 14.36 17.62 1.82
C ASP A 180 14.69 18.43 3.09
N GLY A 181 15.15 17.77 4.15
CA GLY A 181 15.49 18.37 5.44
C GLY A 181 14.32 18.48 6.42
N SER A 182 13.11 18.08 6.02
CA SER A 182 11.98 17.94 6.95
C SER A 182 12.28 16.86 7.99
N GLU A 183 11.72 17.03 9.19
CA GLU A 183 12.07 16.19 10.32
C GLU A 183 10.96 16.17 11.38
N VAL A 184 10.67 14.98 11.91
CA VAL A 184 9.75 14.75 13.03
C VAL A 184 10.47 13.94 14.11
N VAL A 185 10.17 14.20 15.39
CA VAL A 185 10.66 13.33 16.47
C VAL A 185 9.80 12.08 16.51
N VAL A 186 10.42 10.91 16.48
CA VAL A 186 9.74 9.63 16.62
C VAL A 186 10.06 9.02 17.99
N VAL A 187 9.04 8.50 18.67
CA VAL A 187 9.20 7.61 19.83
C VAL A 187 8.67 6.24 19.42
N GLN A 188 9.59 5.29 19.26
CA GLN A 188 9.30 3.91 18.82
C GLN A 188 9.21 2.99 20.03
N GLN A 189 8.14 2.21 20.11
CA GLN A 189 7.93 1.23 21.17
C GLN A 189 7.39 -0.09 20.64
N SER A 190 7.79 -1.19 21.28
CA SER A 190 7.04 -2.44 21.22
C SER A 190 5.85 -2.36 22.18
N GLY A 191 4.70 -2.84 21.72
CA GLY A 191 3.41 -2.66 22.38
C GLY A 191 2.86 -1.24 22.24
N TYR A 192 1.62 -1.05 22.66
CA TYR A 192 0.89 0.20 22.39
C TYR A 192 1.34 1.41 23.23
N GLY A 193 2.36 1.22 24.08
CA GLY A 193 3.00 2.25 24.90
C GLY A 193 3.08 1.86 26.38
N ASP A 194 4.24 2.13 27.00
CA ASP A 194 4.46 2.00 28.45
C ASP A 194 5.26 3.23 28.94
N LEU A 195 5.58 3.28 30.22
CA LEU A 195 6.42 4.31 30.81
C LEU A 195 7.76 4.41 30.08
N THR A 196 7.98 5.57 29.47
CA THR A 196 9.12 5.83 28.59
C THR A 196 9.77 7.15 28.93
N GLY A 197 11.08 7.11 29.15
CA GLY A 197 11.92 8.30 29.22
C GLY A 197 12.62 8.56 27.89
N VAL A 198 12.86 9.84 27.58
CA VAL A 198 13.67 10.24 26.43
C VAL A 198 14.99 10.82 26.92
N ALA A 199 16.11 10.40 26.33
CA ALA A 199 17.44 10.83 26.76
C ALA A 199 17.56 12.36 26.82
N GLY A 200 17.93 12.89 27.98
CA GLY A 200 18.07 14.32 28.24
C GLY A 200 16.75 15.03 28.61
N CYS A 201 15.59 14.42 28.38
CA CYS A 201 14.30 14.95 28.86
C CYS A 201 14.08 14.49 30.30
N PRO A 202 13.81 15.42 31.25
CA PRO A 202 13.43 15.02 32.60
C PRO A 202 12.06 14.34 32.64
N ASP A 203 11.18 14.66 31.69
CA ASP A 203 9.80 14.19 31.67
C ASP A 203 9.68 12.81 31.01
N HIS A 204 8.62 12.09 31.37
CA HIS A 204 8.32 10.74 30.93
C HIS A 204 6.94 10.70 30.28
N LEU A 205 6.77 9.81 29.31
CA LEU A 205 5.48 9.51 28.68
C LEU A 205 4.96 8.18 29.22
N SER A 206 3.66 8.07 29.46
CA SER A 206 3.00 6.79 29.74
C SER A 206 1.56 6.82 29.20
N PHE A 207 0.97 5.64 29.01
CA PHE A 207 -0.40 5.52 28.52
C PHE A 207 -1.29 4.79 29.52
N ALA A 208 -2.48 5.33 29.78
CA ALA A 208 -3.57 4.61 30.41
C ALA A 208 -4.38 3.95 29.29
N ARG A 209 -4.20 2.64 29.12
CA ARG A 209 -4.69 1.89 27.96
C ARG A 209 -5.82 0.95 28.34
N THR A 210 -6.76 0.81 27.42
CA THR A 210 -7.66 -0.33 27.32
C THR A 210 -7.29 -1.16 26.08
N GLY A 211 -7.81 -2.37 25.96
CA GLY A 211 -7.53 -3.24 24.81
C GLY A 211 -8.18 -2.74 23.52
N ASP A 212 -8.01 -3.52 22.45
CA ASP A 212 -8.59 -3.27 21.12
C ASP A 212 -10.10 -3.09 21.22
N ASN A 213 -10.59 -1.96 20.71
CA ASN A 213 -12.00 -1.58 20.73
C ASN A 213 -12.67 -1.70 22.11
N GLN A 214 -11.94 -1.39 23.18
CA GLN A 214 -12.50 -1.36 24.54
C GLN A 214 -12.79 0.07 25.00
N GLY A 215 -13.96 0.25 25.62
CA GLY A 215 -14.37 1.52 26.21
C GLY A 215 -13.39 2.07 27.27
N PRO A 216 -13.64 3.29 27.78
CA PRO A 216 -12.78 3.89 28.79
C PRO A 216 -12.73 3.05 30.07
N PRO A 217 -11.61 3.11 30.83
CA PRO A 217 -11.47 2.40 32.10
C PRO A 217 -12.40 2.97 33.18
N THR A 218 -12.54 2.25 34.29
CA THR A 218 -13.21 2.75 35.49
C THR A 218 -12.37 3.81 36.21
N VAL A 219 -13.01 4.59 37.09
CA VAL A 219 -12.30 5.58 37.92
C VAL A 219 -11.24 4.92 38.80
N GLU A 220 -11.57 3.75 39.37
CA GLU A 220 -10.65 2.97 40.20
C GLU A 220 -9.40 2.54 39.42
N GLU A 221 -9.55 2.09 38.18
CA GLU A 221 -8.44 1.70 37.30
C GLU A 221 -7.57 2.90 36.92
N VAL A 222 -8.17 4.06 36.63
CA VAL A 222 -7.42 5.30 36.38
C VAL A 222 -6.59 5.66 37.61
N LEU A 223 -7.20 5.70 38.81
CA LEU A 223 -6.50 6.03 40.05
C LEU A 223 -5.42 5.01 40.40
N ALA A 224 -5.65 3.72 40.12
CA ALA A 224 -4.64 2.68 40.28
C ALA A 224 -3.44 2.92 39.36
N THR A 225 -3.67 3.33 38.11
CA THR A 225 -2.61 3.69 37.15
C THR A 225 -1.79 4.89 37.67
N PHE A 226 -2.45 5.92 38.21
CA PHE A 226 -1.75 7.04 38.84
C PHE A 226 -0.90 6.60 40.04
N ALA A 227 -1.42 5.70 40.88
CA ALA A 227 -0.70 5.19 42.04
C ALA A 227 0.53 4.35 41.63
N ASP A 228 0.38 3.48 40.62
CA ASP A 228 1.49 2.68 40.07
C ASP A 228 2.60 3.58 39.51
N LEU A 229 2.27 4.58 38.70
CA LEU A 229 3.27 5.48 38.12
C LEU A 229 4.01 6.30 39.17
N ARG A 230 3.33 6.72 40.25
CA ARG A 230 3.99 7.39 41.39
C ARG A 230 4.97 6.48 42.11
N ALA A 231 4.69 5.18 42.14
CA ALA A 231 5.60 4.18 42.71
C ALA A 231 6.79 3.88 41.78
N ARG A 232 6.54 3.81 40.46
CA ARG A 232 7.58 3.55 39.43
C ARG A 232 8.53 4.72 39.24
N VAL A 233 8.06 5.97 39.41
CA VAL A 233 8.88 7.19 39.26
C VAL A 233 8.79 8.08 40.51
N PRO A 234 9.44 7.70 41.62
CA PRO A 234 9.39 8.48 42.86
C PRO A 234 9.93 9.91 42.67
N GLY A 235 9.16 10.90 43.12
CA GLY A 235 9.53 12.31 43.06
C GLY A 235 9.14 13.03 41.76
N ALA A 236 8.55 12.31 40.79
CA ALA A 236 7.90 12.93 39.64
C ALA A 236 6.45 13.34 39.96
N GLU A 237 5.98 14.40 39.31
CA GLU A 237 4.57 14.76 39.25
C GLU A 237 3.87 13.88 38.21
N VAL A 238 2.90 13.07 38.61
CA VAL A 238 2.06 12.30 37.67
C VAL A 238 0.75 13.04 37.46
N ARG A 239 0.46 13.41 36.21
CA ARG A 239 -0.75 14.15 35.81
C ARG A 239 -1.36 13.59 34.53
N GLY A 240 -2.69 13.72 34.40
CA GLY A 240 -3.37 13.51 33.12
C GLY A 240 -2.85 14.52 32.09
N SER A 241 -2.49 14.04 30.89
CA SER A 241 -1.81 14.85 29.88
C SER A 241 -2.18 14.44 28.46
N THR A 242 -1.58 15.11 27.48
CA THR A 242 -1.72 14.83 26.04
C THR A 242 -0.35 14.54 25.43
N LEU A 243 -0.34 13.95 24.24
CA LEU A 243 0.90 13.81 23.47
C LEU A 243 1.45 15.16 23.01
N ASP A 244 0.60 16.16 22.77
CA ASP A 244 1.05 17.53 22.48
C ASP A 244 1.88 18.08 23.64
N ALA A 245 1.40 17.95 24.88
CA ALA A 245 2.13 18.43 26.05
C ALA A 245 3.49 17.74 26.23
N PHE A 246 3.59 16.46 25.85
CA PHE A 246 4.87 15.76 25.86
C PHE A 246 5.79 16.21 24.70
N ALA A 247 5.24 16.45 23.50
CA ALA A 247 5.99 17.04 22.39
C ALA A 247 6.61 18.40 22.79
N GLU A 248 5.88 19.23 23.54
CA GLU A 248 6.42 20.50 24.06
C GLU A 248 7.59 20.28 25.04
N ALA A 249 7.50 19.27 25.91
CA ALA A 249 8.56 18.91 26.86
C ALA A 249 9.82 18.37 26.16
N LEU A 250 9.69 17.83 24.94
CA LEU A 250 10.82 17.33 24.14
C LEU A 250 11.57 18.44 23.38
N ARG A 251 10.96 19.62 23.15
CA ARG A 251 11.58 20.72 22.38
C ARG A 251 13.00 21.09 22.83
N PRO A 252 13.31 21.20 24.14
CA PRO A 252 14.65 21.58 24.59
C PRO A 252 15.73 20.52 24.30
N VAL A 253 15.35 19.26 24.12
CA VAL A 253 16.28 18.13 23.97
C VAL A 253 16.35 17.59 22.55
N ARG A 254 15.39 17.96 21.69
CA ARG A 254 15.27 17.54 20.29
C ARG A 254 16.61 17.54 19.56
N ALA A 255 17.40 18.61 19.67
CA ALA A 255 18.65 18.75 18.93
C ALA A 255 19.72 17.69 19.29
N GLY A 256 19.63 17.11 20.50
CA GLY A 256 20.53 16.07 21.00
C GLY A 256 20.10 14.64 20.64
N LEU A 257 18.90 14.44 20.08
CA LEU A 257 18.44 13.12 19.69
C LEU A 257 19.22 12.60 18.46
N PRO A 258 19.45 11.27 18.37
CA PRO A 258 19.98 10.63 17.16
C PRO A 258 19.16 11.01 15.93
N VAL A 259 19.81 11.04 14.76
CA VAL A 259 19.13 11.22 13.49
C VAL A 259 19.07 9.88 12.79
N VAL A 260 17.88 9.47 12.37
CA VAL A 260 17.68 8.33 11.47
C VAL A 260 17.24 8.90 10.13
N THR A 261 17.89 8.45 9.06
CA THR A 261 17.54 8.81 7.69
C THR A 261 17.00 7.63 6.90
N ALA A 262 17.24 6.40 7.34
CA ALA A 262 16.78 5.20 6.66
C ALA A 262 15.26 5.06 6.73
N GLU A 263 14.74 4.22 5.83
CA GLU A 263 13.35 3.78 5.81
C GLU A 263 13.06 2.78 6.94
N ILE A 264 11.86 2.87 7.53
CA ILE A 264 11.37 1.97 8.58
C ILE A 264 9.96 1.48 8.21
N GLY A 265 9.83 1.02 6.97
CA GLY A 265 8.58 0.66 6.33
C GLY A 265 7.71 -0.36 7.07
N ASP A 266 6.46 -0.43 6.64
CA ASP A 266 5.43 -1.27 7.24
C ASP A 266 5.69 -2.75 6.91
N THR A 267 5.93 -3.56 7.94
CA THR A 267 6.11 -5.02 7.77
C THR A 267 4.79 -5.78 7.63
N TRP A 268 3.67 -5.18 8.04
CA TRP A 268 2.30 -5.71 7.89
C TRP A 268 1.71 -5.47 6.51
N ILE A 269 2.37 -4.64 5.70
CA ILE A 269 1.92 -4.27 4.37
C ILE A 269 1.66 -5.47 3.45
N HIS A 270 2.28 -6.64 3.71
CA HIS A 270 2.05 -7.81 2.89
C HIS A 270 0.60 -8.31 2.94
N GLY A 271 -0.15 -8.03 4.00
CA GLY A 271 -1.56 -8.39 4.08
C GLY A 271 -2.44 -7.74 3.00
N VAL A 272 -2.00 -6.62 2.39
CA VAL A 272 -2.82 -5.91 1.39
C VAL A 272 -2.99 -6.72 0.09
N GLY A 273 -2.13 -7.71 -0.18
CA GLY A 273 -2.25 -8.61 -1.33
C GLY A 273 -3.44 -9.57 -1.25
N SER A 274 -4.07 -9.69 -0.08
CA SER A 274 -5.29 -10.49 0.17
C SER A 274 -6.54 -10.02 -0.54
N ASP A 275 -6.64 -8.72 -0.86
CA ASP A 275 -7.79 -8.16 -1.59
C ASP A 275 -7.34 -7.32 -2.79
N PRO A 276 -6.82 -7.97 -3.85
CA PRO A 276 -6.26 -7.26 -4.97
C PRO A 276 -7.31 -6.42 -5.72
N GLN A 277 -8.59 -6.82 -5.69
CA GLN A 277 -9.68 -6.03 -6.28
C GLN A 277 -9.93 -4.74 -5.49
N LYS A 278 -9.98 -4.79 -4.15
CA LYS A 278 -10.10 -3.59 -3.29
C LYS A 278 -8.93 -2.65 -3.49
N VAL A 279 -7.70 -3.18 -3.52
CA VAL A 279 -6.47 -2.40 -3.71
C VAL A 279 -6.40 -1.75 -5.09
N ALA A 280 -6.68 -2.50 -6.17
CA ALA A 280 -6.70 -1.95 -7.52
C ALA A 280 -7.74 -0.82 -7.64
N ALA A 281 -8.92 -0.99 -7.02
CA ALA A 281 -9.96 0.03 -7.01
C ALA A 281 -9.56 1.30 -6.24
N LEU A 282 -8.92 1.17 -5.07
CA LEU A 282 -8.35 2.31 -4.33
C LEU A 282 -7.38 3.08 -5.24
N ARG A 283 -6.42 2.38 -5.85
CA ARG A 283 -5.38 3.01 -6.69
C ARG A 283 -5.96 3.66 -7.95
N GLU A 284 -6.99 3.06 -8.54
CA GLU A 284 -7.74 3.66 -9.65
C GLU A 284 -8.38 5.00 -9.26
N LEU A 285 -9.03 5.04 -8.10
CA LEU A 285 -9.69 6.25 -7.60
C LEU A 285 -8.67 7.35 -7.22
N LEU A 286 -7.54 6.99 -6.61
CA LEU A 286 -6.44 7.92 -6.35
C LEU A 286 -5.89 8.52 -7.66
N ARG A 287 -5.71 7.68 -8.69
CA ARG A 287 -5.27 8.13 -10.02
C ARG A 287 -6.30 9.01 -10.71
N ALA A 288 -7.59 8.67 -10.62
CA ALA A 288 -8.68 9.51 -11.14
C ALA A 288 -8.67 10.89 -10.49
N ARG A 289 -8.55 10.97 -9.17
CA ARG A 289 -8.41 12.24 -8.44
C ARG A 289 -7.19 13.04 -8.91
N ARG A 290 -6.03 12.38 -9.04
CA ARG A 290 -4.81 13.03 -9.54
C ARG A 290 -5.01 13.63 -10.94
N SER A 291 -5.71 12.92 -11.82
CA SER A 291 -6.06 13.45 -13.14
C SER A 291 -7.00 14.66 -13.06
N TRP A 292 -7.98 14.69 -12.16
CA TRP A 292 -8.84 15.86 -11.96
C TRP A 292 -8.08 17.08 -11.43
N LEU A 293 -7.15 16.87 -10.49
CA LEU A 293 -6.27 17.93 -9.99
C LEU A 293 -5.38 18.48 -11.12
N ALA A 294 -4.73 17.59 -11.88
CA ALA A 294 -3.88 17.99 -13.00
C ALA A 294 -4.64 18.74 -14.12
N ALA A 295 -5.91 18.38 -14.34
CA ALA A 295 -6.80 19.05 -15.28
C ALA A 295 -7.44 20.34 -14.73
N GLY A 296 -7.17 20.72 -13.47
CA GLY A 296 -7.76 21.89 -12.83
C GLY A 296 -9.27 21.78 -12.57
N MET A 297 -9.82 20.55 -12.53
CA MET A 297 -11.24 20.29 -12.28
C MET A 297 -11.62 20.41 -10.79
N VAL A 298 -10.65 20.22 -9.91
CA VAL A 298 -10.74 20.32 -8.45
C VAL A 298 -9.50 21.04 -7.92
N ALA A 299 -9.64 21.74 -6.79
CA ALA A 299 -8.52 22.23 -6.00
C ALA A 299 -8.01 21.16 -5.01
N PRO A 300 -6.80 21.29 -4.45
CA PRO A 300 -6.32 20.38 -3.41
C PRO A 300 -7.26 20.30 -2.19
N ASP A 301 -7.83 21.42 -1.76
CA ASP A 301 -8.73 21.57 -0.60
C ASP A 301 -10.23 21.57 -0.97
N ASP A 302 -10.57 20.97 -2.11
CA ASP A 302 -11.93 21.00 -2.65
C ASP A 302 -12.90 20.20 -1.77
N SER A 303 -13.81 20.91 -1.09
CA SER A 303 -14.78 20.32 -0.16
C SER A 303 -15.71 19.29 -0.81
N ARG A 304 -15.85 19.30 -2.14
CA ARG A 304 -16.65 18.30 -2.87
C ARG A 304 -16.07 16.89 -2.76
N LEU A 305 -14.79 16.76 -2.41
CA LEU A 305 -14.09 15.49 -2.27
C LEU A 305 -13.94 15.04 -0.80
N ARG A 306 -14.52 15.76 0.17
CA ARG A 306 -14.36 15.42 1.59
C ARG A 306 -14.76 13.97 1.89
N GLY A 307 -16.02 13.60 1.62
CA GLY A 307 -16.50 12.26 1.90
C GLY A 307 -15.84 11.18 1.02
N PHE A 308 -15.38 11.56 -0.18
CA PHE A 308 -14.56 10.69 -1.03
C PHE A 308 -13.24 10.34 -0.34
N HIS A 309 -12.51 11.31 0.19
CA HIS A 309 -11.27 11.07 0.94
C HIS A 309 -11.50 10.30 2.23
N GLU A 310 -12.57 10.60 2.97
CA GLU A 310 -12.89 9.90 4.23
C GLU A 310 -13.09 8.40 4.00
N HIS A 311 -13.82 7.99 2.94
CA HIS A 311 -13.96 6.57 2.62
C HIS A 311 -12.67 5.95 2.07
N LEU A 312 -11.85 6.67 1.29
CA LEU A 312 -10.56 6.14 0.85
C LEU A 312 -9.56 5.96 2.01
N LEU A 313 -9.62 6.83 3.02
CA LEU A 313 -8.84 6.67 4.25
C LEU A 313 -9.23 5.39 5.00
N LEU A 314 -10.53 5.06 5.05
CA LEU A 314 -11.00 3.83 5.67
C LEU A 314 -10.52 2.58 4.93
N VAL A 315 -10.37 2.63 3.60
CA VAL A 315 -9.74 1.52 2.85
C VAL A 315 -8.25 1.34 3.20
N ALA A 316 -7.56 2.42 3.58
CA ALA A 316 -6.15 2.41 3.99
C ALA A 316 -5.95 2.24 5.50
N GLU A 317 -7.04 2.14 6.27
CA GLU A 317 -7.03 1.75 7.67
C GLU A 317 -6.48 0.32 7.80
N HIS A 318 -5.77 0.05 8.89
CA HIS A 318 -4.99 -1.18 9.01
C HIS A 318 -5.80 -2.46 9.28
N THR A 319 -7.12 -2.37 9.47
CA THR A 319 -7.99 -3.53 9.70
C THR A 319 -8.89 -3.83 8.52
N TRP A 320 -8.90 -5.10 8.10
CA TRP A 320 -9.41 -5.52 6.79
C TRP A 320 -10.62 -6.47 6.88
N GLY A 321 -11.21 -6.53 8.07
CA GLY A 321 -12.34 -7.36 8.41
C GLY A 321 -12.25 -7.82 9.86
N LEU A 322 -13.02 -8.84 10.20
CA LEU A 322 -12.97 -9.52 11.49
C LEU A 322 -11.64 -10.27 11.69
N ASP A 323 -11.25 -10.51 12.93
CA ASP A 323 -10.06 -11.30 13.26
C ASP A 323 -10.28 -12.82 13.07
N GLU A 324 -9.31 -13.53 12.48
CA GLU A 324 -9.46 -14.97 12.19
C GLU A 324 -9.57 -15.79 13.48
N LYS A 325 -8.70 -15.52 14.47
CA LYS A 325 -8.61 -16.32 15.71
C LYS A 325 -9.91 -16.39 16.50
N THR A 326 -10.77 -15.37 16.41
CA THR A 326 -12.08 -15.34 17.09
C THR A 326 -13.20 -15.79 16.17
N HIS A 327 -13.23 -15.29 14.92
CA HIS A 327 -14.40 -15.42 14.05
C HIS A 327 -14.31 -16.57 13.05
N LEU A 328 -13.11 -17.07 12.75
CA LEU A 328 -12.86 -18.26 11.92
C LEU A 328 -11.73 -19.17 12.46
N PRO A 329 -11.82 -19.73 13.68
CA PRO A 329 -10.77 -20.57 14.28
C PRO A 329 -10.77 -22.01 13.73
N ASP A 330 -10.90 -22.19 12.41
CA ASP A 330 -10.95 -23.49 11.75
C ASP A 330 -9.55 -23.97 11.33
N ARG A 331 -9.03 -25.02 11.98
CA ARG A 331 -7.68 -25.55 11.72
C ARG A 331 -7.65 -26.79 10.83
N GLU A 332 -8.80 -27.24 10.34
CA GLU A 332 -8.93 -28.55 9.70
C GLU A 332 -9.24 -28.42 8.20
N ARG A 333 -10.17 -27.52 7.85
CA ARG A 333 -10.71 -27.38 6.49
C ARG A 333 -9.93 -26.34 5.71
N TRP A 334 -8.78 -26.77 5.23
CA TRP A 334 -7.88 -25.95 4.39
C TRP A 334 -8.03 -26.23 2.90
N SER A 335 -8.50 -27.43 2.52
CA SER A 335 -8.56 -27.85 1.13
C SER A 335 -9.64 -27.09 0.35
N ARG A 336 -9.46 -26.97 -0.97
CA ARG A 336 -10.47 -26.41 -1.88
C ARG A 336 -11.79 -27.19 -1.85
N ASP A 337 -11.72 -28.50 -1.60
CA ASP A 337 -12.91 -29.37 -1.55
C ASP A 337 -13.72 -29.13 -0.28
N ASP A 338 -13.07 -28.79 0.84
CA ASP A 338 -13.74 -28.52 2.11
C ASP A 338 -14.29 -27.08 2.20
N LEU A 339 -13.68 -26.14 1.48
CA LEU A 339 -14.00 -24.71 1.56
C LEU A 339 -15.48 -24.39 1.31
N PRO A 340 -16.19 -24.98 0.32
CA PRO A 340 -17.62 -24.75 0.14
C PRO A 340 -18.47 -25.10 1.37
N ALA A 341 -18.12 -26.18 2.08
CA ALA A 341 -18.83 -26.59 3.30
C ALA A 341 -18.53 -25.62 4.45
N LEU A 342 -17.28 -25.14 4.58
CA LEU A 342 -16.91 -24.12 5.55
C LEU A 342 -17.64 -22.79 5.29
N ARG A 343 -17.70 -22.32 4.03
CA ARG A 343 -18.40 -21.09 3.62
C ARG A 343 -19.92 -21.15 3.78
N ALA A 344 -20.49 -22.35 3.88
CA ALA A 344 -21.92 -22.51 4.14
C ALA A 344 -22.29 -22.23 5.61
N GLU A 345 -21.32 -22.22 6.53
CA GLU A 345 -21.54 -21.93 7.95
C GLU A 345 -21.84 -20.44 8.19
N ASP A 346 -22.76 -20.14 9.11
CA ASP A 346 -23.17 -18.75 9.40
C ASP A 346 -22.00 -17.89 9.88
N ARG A 347 -21.07 -18.46 10.68
CA ARG A 347 -19.87 -17.75 11.13
C ARG A 347 -18.98 -17.33 9.97
N THR A 348 -18.79 -18.21 8.98
CA THR A 348 -17.93 -17.93 7.83
C THR A 348 -18.59 -16.90 6.92
N ARG A 349 -19.92 -16.95 6.79
CA ARG A 349 -20.67 -15.91 6.06
C ARG A 349 -20.55 -14.53 6.72
N ALA A 350 -20.60 -14.47 8.05
CA ALA A 350 -20.36 -13.23 8.79
C ALA A 350 -18.92 -12.74 8.60
N TYR A 351 -17.95 -13.66 8.59
CA TYR A 351 -16.55 -13.36 8.31
C TYR A 351 -16.35 -12.79 6.90
N GLU A 352 -16.89 -13.43 5.86
CA GLU A 352 -16.84 -12.92 4.48
C GLU A 352 -17.57 -11.58 4.33
N ALA A 353 -18.71 -11.41 5.01
CA ALA A 353 -19.47 -10.16 4.99
C ALA A 353 -18.68 -8.98 5.58
N SER A 354 -17.76 -9.23 6.53
CA SER A 354 -16.86 -8.18 7.05
C SER A 354 -15.87 -7.68 6.00
N TRP A 355 -15.44 -8.54 5.06
CA TRP A 355 -14.60 -8.12 3.94
C TRP A 355 -15.41 -7.32 2.92
N ASP A 356 -16.66 -7.72 2.69
CA ASP A 356 -17.57 -6.99 1.81
C ASP A 356 -17.91 -5.60 2.35
N GLU A 357 -18.03 -5.44 3.67
CA GLU A 357 -18.15 -4.14 4.34
C GLU A 357 -16.94 -3.24 4.03
N GLN A 358 -15.73 -3.78 4.16
CA GLN A 358 -14.49 -3.07 3.82
C GLN A 358 -14.40 -2.69 2.33
N ARG A 359 -14.86 -3.58 1.43
CA ARG A 359 -14.93 -3.30 -0.01
C ARG A 359 -15.96 -2.22 -0.34
N ALA A 360 -17.04 -2.13 0.43
CA ALA A 360 -18.13 -1.19 0.19
C ALA A 360 -17.68 0.28 0.27
N HIS A 361 -16.58 0.57 0.96
CA HIS A 361 -15.98 1.92 0.96
C HIS A 361 -15.55 2.42 -0.41
N ILE A 362 -15.20 1.54 -1.35
CA ILE A 362 -14.91 1.95 -2.73
C ILE A 362 -16.13 2.59 -3.38
N ASP A 363 -17.28 1.93 -3.29
CA ASP A 363 -18.53 2.43 -3.86
C ASP A 363 -19.06 3.63 -3.06
N ALA A 364 -18.89 3.62 -1.73
CA ALA A 364 -19.26 4.73 -0.85
C ALA A 364 -18.43 5.99 -1.13
N ALA A 365 -17.12 5.84 -1.39
CA ALA A 365 -16.26 6.95 -1.77
C ALA A 365 -16.79 7.64 -3.04
N VAL A 366 -17.12 6.87 -4.08
CA VAL A 366 -17.74 7.40 -5.30
C VAL A 366 -19.09 8.07 -5.00
N ALA A 367 -19.92 7.44 -4.17
CA ALA A 367 -21.21 8.00 -3.75
C ALA A 367 -21.10 9.28 -2.89
N ALA A 368 -19.95 9.51 -2.25
CA ALA A 368 -19.72 10.67 -1.39
C ALA A 368 -19.18 11.91 -2.14
N ILE A 369 -18.82 11.80 -3.42
CA ILE A 369 -18.37 12.94 -4.23
C ILE A 369 -19.53 13.93 -4.44
N ASP A 370 -19.40 15.19 -4.02
CA ASP A 370 -20.39 16.25 -4.24
C ASP A 370 -20.24 16.88 -5.64
N SER A 371 -20.31 16.03 -6.67
CA SER A 371 -20.32 16.43 -8.08
C SER A 371 -20.73 15.25 -8.96
N ASP A 372 -21.83 15.39 -9.70
CA ASP A 372 -22.30 14.34 -10.61
C ASP A 372 -21.30 14.00 -11.73
N GLY A 373 -20.56 15.00 -12.22
CA GLY A 373 -19.55 14.81 -13.27
C GLY A 373 -18.38 13.98 -12.78
N LEU A 374 -17.83 14.33 -11.61
CA LEU A 374 -16.72 13.61 -10.99
C LEU A 374 -17.15 12.21 -10.54
N ARG A 375 -18.36 12.06 -9.99
CA ARG A 375 -18.95 10.76 -9.62
C ARG A 375 -19.01 9.81 -10.82
N LYS A 376 -19.50 10.29 -11.96
CA LYS A 376 -19.55 9.49 -13.21
C LYS A 376 -18.16 9.13 -13.71
N ALA A 377 -17.21 10.08 -13.65
CA ALA A 377 -15.83 9.82 -14.03
C ALA A 377 -15.17 8.75 -13.13
N ALA A 378 -15.42 8.80 -11.82
CA ALA A 378 -14.91 7.82 -10.86
C ALA A 378 -15.50 6.43 -11.11
N ALA A 379 -16.82 6.33 -11.30
CA ALA A 379 -17.49 5.07 -11.64
C ALA A 379 -16.95 4.47 -12.95
N ALA A 380 -16.78 5.30 -13.99
CA ALA A 380 -16.20 4.87 -15.26
C ALA A 380 -14.75 4.38 -15.13
N ALA A 381 -13.97 4.99 -14.22
CA ALA A 381 -12.62 4.53 -13.92
C ALA A 381 -12.62 3.12 -13.30
N LEU A 382 -13.54 2.84 -12.36
CA LEU A 382 -13.70 1.51 -11.76
C LEU A 382 -14.19 0.45 -12.76
N ASP A 383 -15.06 0.81 -13.70
CA ASP A 383 -15.55 -0.11 -14.75
C ASP A 383 -14.42 -0.65 -15.64
N VAL A 384 -13.31 0.09 -15.76
CA VAL A 384 -12.10 -0.37 -16.48
C VAL A 384 -11.54 -1.63 -15.81
N LEU A 385 -11.50 -1.71 -14.48
CA LEU A 385 -10.99 -2.89 -13.77
C LEU A 385 -11.89 -4.12 -13.97
N ARG A 386 -13.20 -3.90 -14.04
CA ARG A 386 -14.22 -4.97 -14.13
C ARG A 386 -14.48 -5.47 -15.55
N SER A 387 -13.98 -4.76 -16.57
CA SER A 387 -14.21 -5.08 -17.98
C SER A 387 -13.79 -6.52 -18.33
N PRO A 388 -14.56 -7.27 -19.14
CA PRO A 388 -14.18 -8.63 -19.54
C PRO A 388 -12.91 -8.66 -20.38
N LEU A 389 -12.28 -9.83 -20.43
CA LEU A 389 -11.23 -10.14 -21.40
C LEU A 389 -11.72 -9.85 -22.84
N PRO A 390 -10.95 -9.12 -23.67
CA PRO A 390 -11.34 -8.90 -25.05
C PRO A 390 -11.41 -10.22 -25.81
N ASP A 391 -12.30 -10.35 -26.81
CA ASP A 391 -12.33 -11.54 -27.67
C ASP A 391 -11.13 -11.50 -28.65
N TRP A 392 -9.99 -12.11 -28.26
CA TRP A 392 -8.81 -12.26 -29.11
C TRP A 392 -8.87 -13.47 -30.04
N SER A 393 -9.89 -14.33 -29.93
CA SER A 393 -10.04 -15.51 -30.81
C SER A 393 -10.19 -15.17 -32.30
N ARG A 394 -10.49 -13.90 -32.60
CA ARG A 394 -10.57 -13.35 -33.97
C ARG A 394 -9.23 -12.82 -34.50
N GLY A 395 -8.18 -12.89 -33.69
CA GLY A 395 -6.82 -12.50 -34.05
C GLY A 395 -6.15 -13.47 -35.00
N THR A 396 -4.97 -13.07 -35.47
CA THR A 396 -4.06 -13.98 -36.19
C THR A 396 -3.05 -14.52 -35.18
N GLU A 397 -2.97 -15.84 -35.07
CA GLU A 397 -1.92 -16.48 -34.28
C GLU A 397 -0.54 -16.21 -34.91
N VAL A 398 0.43 -15.87 -34.09
CA VAL A 398 1.84 -15.71 -34.48
C VAL A 398 2.68 -16.60 -33.57
N ALA A 399 3.86 -17.02 -34.04
CA ALA A 399 4.79 -17.75 -33.18
C ALA A 399 5.32 -16.81 -32.08
N PRO A 400 5.43 -17.24 -30.81
CA PRO A 400 5.95 -16.40 -29.74
C PRO A 400 7.34 -15.82 -30.03
N GLU A 401 8.19 -16.60 -30.69
CA GLU A 401 9.55 -16.23 -31.07
C GLU A 401 9.62 -15.30 -32.29
N ALA A 402 8.48 -14.98 -32.91
CA ALA A 402 8.44 -14.05 -34.03
C ALA A 402 8.76 -12.63 -33.56
N LEU A 403 9.56 -11.91 -34.35
CA LEU A 403 9.83 -10.50 -34.12
C LEU A 403 8.57 -9.67 -34.42
N VAL A 404 8.02 -9.02 -33.41
CA VAL A 404 6.80 -8.19 -33.52
C VAL A 404 7.17 -6.72 -33.37
N ARG A 405 6.55 -5.88 -34.20
CA ARG A 405 6.62 -4.42 -34.11
C ARG A 405 5.28 -3.88 -33.61
N LEU A 406 5.30 -3.25 -32.45
CA LEU A 406 4.14 -2.71 -31.76
C LEU A 406 4.34 -1.20 -31.58
N GLY A 407 3.86 -0.41 -32.53
CA GLY A 407 4.10 1.03 -32.55
C GLY A 407 5.60 1.37 -32.59
N CYS A 408 6.11 2.06 -31.57
CA CYS A 408 7.53 2.36 -31.42
C CYS A 408 8.38 1.18 -30.90
N TRP A 409 7.76 0.06 -30.52
CA TRP A 409 8.44 -1.07 -29.90
C TRP A 409 8.80 -2.16 -30.91
N GLU A 410 9.93 -2.82 -30.68
CA GLU A 410 10.27 -4.11 -31.26
C GLU A 410 10.42 -5.13 -30.13
N LEU A 411 9.77 -6.29 -30.24
CA LEU A 411 9.75 -7.27 -29.15
C LEU A 411 9.69 -8.73 -29.62
N VAL A 412 10.13 -9.64 -28.74
CA VAL A 412 10.04 -11.10 -28.86
C VAL A 412 9.57 -11.69 -27.53
N VAL A 413 8.69 -12.70 -27.60
CA VAL A 413 8.13 -13.39 -26.45
C VAL A 413 8.79 -14.76 -26.29
N ASP A 414 9.16 -15.12 -25.06
CA ASP A 414 9.61 -16.47 -24.76
C ASP A 414 8.43 -17.47 -24.84
N PRO A 415 8.55 -18.59 -25.58
CA PRO A 415 7.44 -19.50 -25.84
C PRO A 415 7.00 -20.32 -24.62
N VAL A 416 7.78 -20.33 -23.54
CA VAL A 416 7.48 -21.12 -22.32
C VAL A 416 6.89 -20.20 -21.26
N THR A 417 7.65 -19.17 -20.88
CA THR A 417 7.33 -18.24 -19.80
C THR A 417 6.41 -17.11 -20.23
N GLY A 418 6.39 -16.78 -21.53
CA GLY A 418 5.68 -15.62 -22.08
C GLY A 418 6.29 -14.27 -21.74
N ALA A 419 7.47 -14.24 -21.10
CA ALA A 419 8.18 -13.01 -20.82
C ALA A 419 8.79 -12.41 -22.10
N LEU A 420 8.97 -11.09 -22.09
CA LEU A 420 9.70 -10.38 -23.14
C LEU A 420 11.20 -10.62 -22.95
N THR A 421 11.82 -11.28 -23.94
CA THR A 421 13.26 -11.59 -23.98
C THR A 421 14.00 -10.80 -25.06
N HIS A 422 13.28 -9.94 -25.76
CA HIS A 422 13.80 -8.85 -26.57
C HIS A 422 12.78 -7.73 -26.46
N LEU A 423 13.20 -6.55 -26.02
CA LEU A 423 12.37 -5.35 -26.04
C LEU A 423 13.25 -4.14 -26.34
N VAL A 424 12.99 -3.49 -27.47
CA VAL A 424 13.74 -2.33 -27.94
C VAL A 424 12.79 -1.17 -28.20
N ASP A 425 13.07 -0.03 -27.56
CA ASP A 425 12.49 1.25 -27.94
C ASP A 425 13.15 1.71 -29.25
N ARG A 426 12.43 1.68 -30.35
CA ARG A 426 12.98 2.03 -31.68
C ARG A 426 13.18 3.53 -31.86
N VAL A 427 12.63 4.37 -30.98
CA VAL A 427 12.82 5.83 -31.02
C VAL A 427 14.19 6.19 -30.46
N SER A 428 14.52 5.69 -29.27
CA SER A 428 15.81 5.95 -28.62
C SER A 428 16.90 4.95 -28.99
N GLY A 429 16.54 3.75 -29.46
CA GLY A 429 17.44 2.61 -29.65
C GLY A 429 17.75 1.86 -28.34
N ARG A 430 17.09 2.19 -27.23
CA ARG A 430 17.33 1.58 -25.92
C ARG A 430 16.80 0.14 -25.90
N VAL A 431 17.65 -0.79 -25.47
CA VAL A 431 17.25 -2.16 -25.09
C VAL A 431 16.75 -2.13 -23.64
N LEU A 432 15.53 -2.60 -23.41
CA LEU A 432 14.92 -2.70 -22.09
C LEU A 432 14.77 -4.14 -21.59
N ALA A 433 14.74 -5.13 -22.50
CA ALA A 433 14.74 -6.54 -22.14
C ALA A 433 15.61 -7.34 -23.10
N ASP A 434 16.30 -8.34 -22.55
CA ASP A 434 17.03 -9.38 -23.28
C ASP A 434 16.82 -10.75 -22.61
N ALA A 435 17.48 -11.80 -23.08
CA ALA A 435 17.33 -13.16 -22.54
C ALA A 435 17.77 -13.29 -21.06
N ASP A 436 18.72 -12.47 -20.61
CA ASP A 436 19.20 -12.44 -19.22
C ASP A 436 18.38 -11.43 -18.37
N HIS A 437 17.70 -10.49 -19.01
CA HIS A 437 16.92 -9.42 -18.40
C HIS A 437 15.46 -9.44 -18.88
N PRO A 438 14.68 -10.48 -18.52
CA PRO A 438 13.30 -10.63 -18.98
C PRO A 438 12.34 -9.69 -18.27
N VAL A 439 11.30 -9.27 -19.00
CA VAL A 439 10.20 -8.43 -18.49
C VAL A 439 8.88 -9.18 -18.59
N GLY A 440 8.11 -9.21 -17.50
CA GLY A 440 6.77 -9.82 -17.47
C GLY A 440 6.77 -11.30 -17.10
N LEU A 441 7.68 -11.74 -16.24
CA LEU A 441 7.74 -13.12 -15.74
C LEU A 441 6.59 -13.40 -14.78
N LEU A 442 5.55 -14.10 -15.23
CA LEU A 442 4.48 -14.56 -14.34
C LEU A 442 4.94 -15.78 -13.54
N ALA A 443 4.62 -15.81 -12.26
CA ALA A 443 4.80 -17.00 -11.43
C ALA A 443 3.75 -17.13 -10.34
N HIS A 444 3.45 -18.36 -9.95
CA HIS A 444 2.58 -18.69 -8.84
C HIS A 444 3.38 -19.44 -7.76
N GLN A 445 3.14 -19.08 -6.51
CA GLN A 445 3.86 -19.58 -5.36
C GLN A 445 2.88 -20.19 -4.36
N ALA A 446 3.20 -21.35 -3.82
CA ALA A 446 2.57 -21.90 -2.62
C ALA A 446 3.58 -21.97 -1.48
N PHE A 447 3.07 -21.99 -0.25
CA PHE A 447 3.86 -22.03 0.98
C PHE A 447 3.51 -23.26 1.82
N ASP A 448 4.37 -23.62 2.77
CA ASP A 448 4.11 -24.69 3.74
C ASP A 448 4.45 -24.31 5.19
N GLY A 449 4.32 -25.27 6.11
CA GLY A 449 4.63 -25.04 7.52
C GLY A 449 6.09 -24.65 7.78
N ALA A 450 7.04 -24.96 6.90
CA ALA A 450 8.44 -24.54 7.07
C ALA A 450 8.61 -23.05 6.77
N ASP A 451 7.85 -22.50 5.82
CA ASP A 451 7.81 -21.06 5.58
C ASP A 451 7.26 -20.29 6.78
N TYR A 452 6.16 -20.78 7.36
CA TYR A 452 5.60 -20.20 8.57
C TYR A 452 6.49 -20.40 9.80
N ALA A 453 7.22 -21.51 9.91
CA ALA A 453 8.20 -21.70 10.97
C ALA A 453 9.34 -20.68 10.87
N ARG A 454 9.83 -20.41 9.65
CA ARG A 454 10.84 -19.37 9.41
C ARG A 454 10.30 -17.98 9.77
N TRP A 455 9.05 -17.68 9.43
CA TRP A 455 8.38 -16.43 9.83
C TRP A 455 8.27 -16.31 11.35
N TRP A 456 7.80 -17.36 12.03
CA TRP A 456 7.68 -17.42 13.48
C TRP A 456 9.02 -17.13 14.18
N ASP A 457 10.08 -17.84 13.78
CA ASP A 457 11.40 -17.72 14.39
C ASP A 457 12.07 -16.37 14.06
N GLY A 458 11.85 -15.84 12.85
CA GLY A 458 12.49 -14.63 12.36
C GLY A 458 11.78 -13.34 12.75
N TYR A 459 10.45 -13.33 12.79
CA TYR A 459 9.63 -12.12 12.92
C TYR A 459 8.84 -12.03 14.22
N VAL A 460 8.24 -13.13 14.67
CA VAL A 460 7.29 -13.07 15.79
C VAL A 460 8.05 -12.95 17.12
N ARG A 461 7.57 -12.09 18.01
CA ARG A 461 8.15 -11.75 19.32
C ARG A 461 7.09 -11.87 20.43
N SER A 462 6.59 -13.08 20.67
CA SER A 462 5.53 -13.28 21.67
C SER A 462 6.06 -13.57 23.07
N ALA A 463 5.45 -12.95 24.08
CA ALA A 463 5.54 -13.43 25.46
C ALA A 463 4.71 -14.73 25.65
N PRO A 464 5.00 -15.57 26.66
CA PRO A 464 4.29 -16.85 26.86
C PRO A 464 2.76 -16.71 26.99
N GLU A 465 2.28 -15.63 27.61
CA GLU A 465 0.87 -15.31 27.77
C GLU A 465 0.17 -14.96 26.44
N ASP A 466 0.93 -14.49 25.45
CA ASP A 466 0.42 -14.05 24.16
C ASP A 466 0.57 -15.09 23.05
N GLU A 467 1.37 -16.14 23.28
CA GLU A 467 1.70 -17.14 22.26
C GLU A 467 0.45 -17.80 21.65
N TRP A 468 -0.60 -18.01 22.44
CA TRP A 468 -1.81 -18.69 21.95
C TRP A 468 -2.51 -17.92 20.83
N TRP A 469 -2.62 -16.59 20.93
CA TRP A 469 -3.26 -15.76 19.91
C TRP A 469 -2.26 -15.38 18.81
N ALA A 470 -0.99 -15.15 19.18
CA ALA A 470 0.05 -14.82 18.23
C ALA A 470 0.24 -15.92 17.17
N ARG A 471 0.12 -17.19 17.58
CA ARG A 471 0.17 -18.35 16.67
C ARG A 471 -1.00 -18.41 15.71
N GLU A 472 -2.21 -18.06 16.14
CA GLU A 472 -3.37 -18.06 15.24
C GLU A 472 -3.28 -16.91 14.24
N ASP A 473 -2.88 -15.72 14.70
CA ASP A 473 -2.86 -14.51 13.86
C ASP A 473 -1.73 -14.49 12.83
N ASN A 474 -0.56 -15.06 13.16
CA ASN A 474 0.66 -14.97 12.34
C ASN A 474 1.01 -16.25 11.59
N LEU A 475 0.32 -17.37 11.88
CA LEU A 475 0.55 -18.65 11.21
C LEU A 475 -0.75 -19.13 10.56
N LYS A 476 -0.71 -20.32 9.95
CA LYS A 476 -1.91 -21.04 9.51
C LYS A 476 -1.92 -22.43 10.14
N PRO A 477 -2.36 -22.57 11.40
CA PRO A 477 -2.32 -23.85 12.11
C PRO A 477 -3.10 -24.96 11.39
N GLY A 478 -2.45 -26.08 11.11
CA GLY A 478 -3.07 -27.26 10.49
C GLY A 478 -2.82 -27.44 8.99
N ILE A 479 -2.17 -26.49 8.31
CA ILE A 479 -1.89 -26.59 6.86
C ILE A 479 -1.03 -27.80 6.47
N ASP A 480 -0.11 -28.24 7.35
CA ASP A 480 0.73 -29.41 7.08
C ASP A 480 -0.10 -30.70 7.04
N ALA A 481 -1.11 -30.81 7.92
CA ALA A 481 -2.04 -31.93 7.92
C ALA A 481 -2.92 -31.94 6.66
N ALA A 482 -3.18 -30.77 6.09
CA ALA A 482 -3.88 -30.60 4.82
C ALA A 482 -2.98 -30.80 3.58
N GLY A 483 -1.69 -31.06 3.76
CA GLY A 483 -0.76 -31.35 2.67
C GLY A 483 -0.24 -30.11 1.94
N ALA A 484 -0.18 -28.96 2.61
CA ALA A 484 0.53 -27.79 2.10
C ALA A 484 1.98 -28.15 1.71
N ARG A 485 2.45 -27.63 0.57
CA ARG A 485 3.86 -27.77 0.16
C ARG A 485 4.30 -26.50 -0.53
N ALA A 486 5.48 -26.01 -0.14
CA ALA A 486 6.13 -24.93 -0.85
C ALA A 486 6.39 -25.33 -2.30
N ALA A 487 6.05 -24.44 -3.23
CA ALA A 487 6.26 -24.67 -4.65
C ALA A 487 6.30 -23.35 -5.41
N TRP A 488 7.00 -23.38 -6.54
CA TRP A 488 7.13 -22.27 -7.49
C TRP A 488 6.78 -22.78 -8.88
N TRP A 489 5.78 -22.16 -9.51
CA TRP A 489 5.27 -22.54 -10.82
C TRP A 489 5.30 -21.36 -11.77
N GLU A 490 6.03 -21.52 -12.86
CA GLU A 490 6.00 -20.62 -14.01
C GLU A 490 5.05 -21.18 -15.08
N PRO A 491 4.55 -20.34 -16.01
CA PRO A 491 3.85 -20.80 -17.20
C PRO A 491 4.63 -21.89 -17.95
N ARG A 492 3.89 -22.83 -18.55
CA ARG A 492 4.46 -23.97 -19.30
C ARG A 492 4.38 -23.80 -20.81
N GLY A 493 3.73 -22.73 -21.26
CA GLY A 493 3.55 -22.41 -22.66
C GLY A 493 2.88 -21.07 -22.82
N ALA A 494 3.34 -20.34 -23.82
CA ALA A 494 2.76 -19.08 -24.28
C ALA A 494 2.23 -19.26 -25.71
N THR A 495 1.00 -18.79 -25.95
CA THR A 495 0.45 -18.68 -27.30
C THR A 495 0.20 -17.22 -27.62
N THR A 496 0.67 -16.76 -28.78
CA THR A 496 0.63 -15.34 -29.14
C THR A 496 -0.32 -15.02 -30.29
N TRP A 497 -1.07 -13.94 -30.14
CA TRP A 497 -2.08 -13.49 -31.09
C TRP A 497 -1.90 -12.01 -31.41
N VAL A 498 -2.16 -11.62 -32.66
CA VAL A 498 -2.10 -10.22 -33.13
C VAL A 498 -3.42 -9.78 -33.73
N GLY A 499 -3.77 -8.50 -33.55
CA GLY A 499 -5.06 -7.96 -34.02
C GLY A 499 -5.07 -6.44 -34.17
N GLU A 500 -5.97 -5.95 -35.03
CA GLU A 500 -6.12 -4.50 -35.34
C GLU A 500 -7.00 -3.73 -34.34
N ARG A 501 -7.82 -4.41 -33.52
CA ARG A 501 -8.84 -3.78 -32.65
C ARG A 501 -8.95 -4.41 -31.25
N TRP A 502 -7.84 -4.50 -30.53
CA TRP A 502 -7.83 -4.81 -29.10
C TRP A 502 -7.31 -3.61 -28.32
N SER A 503 -7.99 -2.46 -28.44
CA SER A 503 -7.64 -1.32 -27.60
C SER A 503 -8.17 -1.55 -26.19
N ALA A 504 -7.30 -1.44 -25.20
CA ALA A 504 -7.72 -1.20 -23.83
C ALA A 504 -8.49 0.12 -23.81
N ARG A 505 -9.79 0.10 -23.49
CA ARG A 505 -10.52 1.35 -23.22
C ARG A 505 -9.75 2.11 -22.14
N THR A 506 -9.16 3.25 -22.50
CA THR A 506 -8.56 4.16 -21.54
C THR A 506 -9.68 5.02 -20.97
N GLY A 507 -9.91 4.97 -19.65
CA GLY A 507 -11.06 5.63 -19.00
C GLY A 507 -11.24 7.13 -19.27
N LEU A 508 -10.23 7.81 -19.83
CA LEU A 508 -10.32 9.21 -20.30
C LEU A 508 -11.24 9.40 -21.52
N GLU A 509 -11.49 8.37 -22.33
CA GLU A 509 -12.36 8.47 -23.52
C GLU A 509 -13.87 8.56 -23.15
N ALA A 510 -14.24 8.36 -21.88
CA ALA A 510 -15.62 8.39 -21.42
C ALA A 510 -16.23 9.80 -21.32
N LEU A 511 -15.45 10.85 -21.60
CA LEU A 511 -15.92 12.24 -21.58
C LEU A 511 -16.37 12.76 -22.95
N ASP A 512 -16.08 12.05 -24.04
CA ASP A 512 -16.54 12.43 -25.37
C ASP A 512 -17.88 11.76 -25.69
N GLY A 513 -18.95 12.57 -25.68
CA GLY A 513 -20.30 12.14 -26.05
C GLY A 513 -20.44 11.69 -27.51
N PRO A 514 -21.58 11.10 -27.91
CA PRO A 514 -21.72 10.52 -29.23
C PRO A 514 -21.94 11.60 -30.30
N GLY A 515 -20.99 11.70 -31.24
CA GLY A 515 -21.24 12.09 -32.62
C GLY A 515 -20.72 13.46 -33.05
N THR A 516 -19.89 13.44 -34.10
CA THR A 516 -20.17 14.20 -35.33
C THR A 516 -19.65 13.41 -36.54
N ASP A 517 -20.60 12.90 -37.33
CA ASP A 517 -20.36 12.41 -38.67
C ASP A 517 -20.18 13.57 -39.67
N ALA A 518 -19.38 13.28 -40.70
CA ALA A 518 -19.39 13.79 -42.08
C ALA A 518 -18.59 15.08 -42.40
N PRO A 519 -18.18 15.34 -43.69
CA PRO A 519 -18.24 14.50 -44.91
C PRO A 519 -16.92 14.43 -45.73
N THR A 520 -16.91 13.50 -46.67
CA THR A 520 -15.93 13.28 -47.75
C THR A 520 -15.97 14.29 -48.91
N GLY A 521 -14.78 14.54 -49.52
CA GLY A 521 -14.56 14.76 -50.97
C GLY A 521 -14.00 16.14 -51.40
N PRO A 522 -13.50 16.33 -52.65
CA PRO A 522 -12.99 15.37 -53.65
C PRO A 522 -11.66 15.80 -54.38
N ASP A 523 -11.09 14.83 -55.12
CA ASP A 523 -10.28 14.86 -56.38
C ASP A 523 -9.11 15.84 -56.67
N GLY A 524 -7.99 15.27 -57.16
CA GLY A 524 -7.49 15.59 -58.51
C GLY A 524 -5.98 15.81 -58.77
N ALA A 525 -5.38 14.90 -59.57
CA ALA A 525 -4.27 15.09 -60.56
C ALA A 525 -2.83 15.41 -60.04
N ALA A 526 -1.70 15.03 -60.68
CA ALA A 526 -1.34 14.16 -61.81
C ALA A 526 0.20 13.91 -61.79
N ASP A 527 0.59 12.87 -62.53
CA ASP A 527 1.90 12.27 -62.84
C ASP A 527 2.93 13.19 -63.56
N VAL A 528 4.24 13.05 -63.29
CA VAL A 528 5.33 12.90 -64.30
C VAL A 528 6.74 12.72 -63.67
N GLY A 529 7.53 11.75 -64.19
CA GLY A 529 8.88 12.06 -64.71
C GLY A 529 10.14 11.42 -64.11
N ALA A 530 10.47 10.21 -64.59
CA ALA A 530 11.80 9.63 -64.91
C ALA A 530 13.15 10.22 -64.39
N GLY A 531 13.89 9.38 -63.66
CA GLY A 531 15.18 8.78 -64.09
C GLY A 531 16.49 9.60 -64.08
N LEU A 532 17.46 9.22 -63.23
CA LEU A 532 18.90 9.31 -63.52
C LEU A 532 19.74 8.40 -62.59
N ARG A 533 20.50 7.49 -63.21
CA ARG A 533 21.50 6.61 -62.56
C ARG A 533 22.81 7.37 -62.32
N ARG A 534 23.45 7.17 -61.16
CA ARG A 534 24.90 7.34 -60.97
C ARG A 534 25.45 6.23 -60.08
N ALA A 535 26.58 5.68 -60.49
CA ALA A 535 27.31 4.58 -59.87
C ALA A 535 28.01 4.98 -58.56
N ARG A 536 28.14 4.05 -57.62
CA ARG A 536 29.07 4.07 -56.49
C ARG A 536 29.74 2.70 -56.32
N GLY A 537 30.98 2.72 -55.84
CA GLY A 537 31.94 1.62 -55.77
C GLY A 537 31.62 0.49 -54.78
N PRO A 538 32.60 -0.38 -54.48
CA PRO A 538 32.36 -1.69 -53.87
C PRO A 538 31.82 -1.56 -52.43
N SER A 539 30.93 -2.49 -52.08
CA SER A 539 30.17 -2.51 -50.83
C SER A 539 30.85 -3.33 -49.75
N ALA A 540 30.41 -3.13 -48.52
CA ALA A 540 30.80 -3.86 -47.30
C ALA A 540 30.56 -5.39 -47.33
N ALA A 541 30.10 -5.95 -48.45
CA ALA A 541 29.94 -7.39 -48.67
C ALA A 541 31.28 -8.14 -48.75
N ASP A 542 32.38 -7.45 -49.05
CA ASP A 542 33.73 -8.05 -49.13
C ASP A 542 34.41 -8.22 -47.75
N LEU A 543 33.78 -7.78 -46.65
CA LEU A 543 34.36 -7.80 -45.29
C LEU A 543 33.68 -8.78 -44.31
N LEU A 544 32.68 -9.57 -44.73
CA LEU A 544 31.86 -10.42 -43.83
C LEU A 544 31.88 -11.93 -44.13
N ALA A 545 32.93 -12.46 -44.75
CA ALA A 545 33.08 -13.91 -44.95
C ALA A 545 33.82 -14.59 -43.79
N SER A 546 33.17 -14.77 -42.62
CA SER A 546 33.58 -15.78 -41.62
C SER A 546 32.49 -16.20 -40.61
N VAL A 547 31.22 -16.22 -41.00
CA VAL A 547 30.13 -16.79 -40.17
C VAL A 547 29.39 -17.87 -40.97
N GLY A 548 29.16 -19.03 -40.36
CA GLY A 548 28.47 -20.18 -40.96
C GLY A 548 27.03 -19.87 -41.42
N PRO A 549 26.38 -20.79 -42.15
CA PRO A 549 25.11 -20.51 -42.81
C PRO A 549 24.01 -20.22 -41.77
N PRO A 550 23.12 -19.24 -42.04
CA PRO A 550 22.03 -18.89 -41.15
C PRO A 550 20.94 -19.98 -41.16
N PRO A 551 20.11 -20.07 -40.10
CA PRO A 551 18.83 -20.77 -40.21
C PRO A 551 18.00 -20.15 -41.33
N GLY A 552 17.05 -20.91 -41.89
CA GLY A 552 16.21 -20.50 -43.02
C GLY A 552 15.51 -19.15 -42.82
N PRO A 553 14.90 -18.58 -43.88
CA PRO A 553 14.35 -17.23 -43.85
C PRO A 553 13.38 -17.05 -42.67
N GLN A 554 13.83 -16.32 -41.66
CA GLN A 554 12.99 -15.82 -40.59
C GLN A 554 11.91 -14.93 -41.25
N PRO A 555 10.61 -15.12 -40.95
CA PRO A 555 9.59 -14.22 -41.43
C PRO A 555 9.95 -12.79 -41.00
N GLY A 556 9.75 -11.82 -41.90
CA GLY A 556 9.99 -10.41 -41.58
C GLY A 556 9.10 -9.94 -40.41
N PRO A 557 9.44 -8.80 -39.78
CA PRO A 557 8.73 -8.32 -38.60
C PRO A 557 7.23 -8.09 -38.88
N VAL A 558 6.38 -8.43 -37.92
CA VAL A 558 4.93 -8.26 -38.00
C VAL A 558 4.53 -6.95 -37.35
N ASP A 559 3.98 -5.99 -38.11
CA ASP A 559 3.49 -4.71 -37.59
C ASP A 559 2.06 -4.86 -37.02
N VAL A 560 1.86 -4.51 -35.75
CA VAL A 560 0.59 -4.75 -35.01
C VAL A 560 0.22 -3.57 -34.11
N ARG A 561 -1.06 -3.51 -33.70
CA ARG A 561 -1.56 -2.51 -32.72
C ARG A 561 -1.66 -3.03 -31.29
N ALA A 562 -1.76 -4.34 -31.14
CA ALA A 562 -1.74 -5.03 -29.86
C ALA A 562 -1.17 -6.44 -30.08
N LEU A 563 -0.44 -6.94 -29.09
CA LEU A 563 -0.02 -8.33 -29.00
C LEU A 563 -0.65 -8.93 -27.75
N VAL A 564 -1.30 -10.08 -27.88
CA VAL A 564 -1.87 -10.84 -26.76
C VAL A 564 -1.04 -12.10 -26.56
N VAL A 565 -0.65 -12.35 -25.32
CA VAL A 565 0.07 -13.55 -24.89
C VAL A 565 -0.81 -14.30 -23.90
N GLU A 566 -1.29 -15.47 -24.32
CA GLU A 566 -2.02 -16.40 -23.45
C GLU A 566 -1.03 -17.33 -22.77
N LEU A 567 -1.06 -17.36 -21.44
CA LEU A 567 -0.12 -18.07 -20.57
C LEU A 567 -0.84 -19.23 -19.91
N ALA A 568 -0.42 -20.46 -20.22
CA ALA A 568 -0.94 -21.66 -19.57
C ALA A 568 -0.13 -21.96 -18.29
N LEU A 569 -0.77 -21.90 -17.13
CA LEU A 569 -0.14 -22.30 -15.87
C LEU A 569 -0.20 -23.83 -15.70
N PRO A 570 0.74 -24.44 -14.93
CA PRO A 570 0.69 -25.87 -14.66
C PRO A 570 -0.62 -26.27 -13.97
N ALA A 571 -1.25 -27.37 -14.43
CA ALA A 571 -2.46 -27.91 -13.79
C ALA A 571 -2.29 -28.17 -12.29
N GLU A 572 -1.09 -28.61 -11.86
CA GLU A 572 -0.77 -28.80 -10.44
C GLU A 572 -0.94 -27.51 -9.62
N ALA A 573 -0.58 -26.34 -10.16
CA ALA A 573 -0.73 -25.06 -9.46
C ALA A 573 -2.21 -24.72 -9.25
N HIS A 574 -3.06 -24.98 -10.25
CA HIS A 574 -4.51 -24.80 -10.13
C HIS A 574 -5.13 -25.79 -9.11
N GLU A 575 -4.79 -27.07 -9.24
CA GLU A 575 -5.32 -28.15 -8.40
C GLU A 575 -4.93 -27.98 -6.93
N ARG A 576 -3.67 -27.60 -6.65
CA ARG A 576 -3.11 -27.60 -5.29
C ARG A 576 -3.16 -26.25 -4.58
N SER A 577 -3.06 -25.14 -5.30
CA SER A 577 -2.93 -23.80 -4.70
C SER A 577 -3.85 -22.75 -5.31
N GLY A 578 -4.80 -23.14 -6.16
CA GLY A 578 -5.83 -22.23 -6.65
C GLY A 578 -5.35 -21.18 -7.64
N ALA A 579 -4.22 -21.41 -8.32
CA ALA A 579 -3.78 -20.58 -9.44
C ALA A 579 -4.85 -20.54 -10.55
N PRO A 580 -4.99 -19.43 -11.32
CA PRO A 580 -5.77 -19.47 -12.55
C PRO A 580 -5.15 -20.49 -13.53
N GLU A 581 -5.97 -21.18 -14.32
CA GLU A 581 -5.44 -22.09 -15.36
C GLU A 581 -4.75 -21.32 -16.48
N VAL A 582 -5.33 -20.15 -16.82
CA VAL A 582 -4.86 -19.28 -17.89
C VAL A 582 -4.76 -17.85 -17.37
N ALA A 583 -3.65 -17.19 -17.71
CA ALA A 583 -3.51 -15.74 -17.59
C ALA A 583 -3.25 -15.14 -18.96
N VAL A 584 -3.69 -13.90 -19.17
CA VAL A 584 -3.62 -13.22 -20.47
C VAL A 584 -2.91 -11.90 -20.30
N LEU A 585 -1.78 -11.74 -20.99
CA LEU A 585 -0.99 -10.52 -21.03
C LEU A 585 -1.25 -9.81 -22.36
N THR A 586 -1.85 -8.62 -22.31
CA THR A 586 -2.02 -7.76 -23.49
C THR A 586 -0.98 -6.66 -23.49
N LEU A 587 -0.25 -6.53 -24.59
CA LEU A 587 0.80 -5.55 -24.82
C LEU A 587 0.31 -4.49 -25.80
N THR A 588 0.39 -3.22 -25.40
CA THR A 588 0.00 -2.08 -26.24
C THR A 588 0.99 -0.93 -26.09
N ASP A 589 1.30 -0.27 -27.21
CA ASP A 589 2.00 1.01 -27.19
C ASP A 589 1.03 2.10 -26.70
N VAL A 590 1.35 2.72 -25.57
CA VAL A 590 0.58 3.82 -24.96
C VAL A 590 1.39 5.10 -24.90
N SER A 591 2.44 5.21 -25.73
CA SER A 591 3.29 6.39 -25.81
C SER A 591 2.45 7.64 -26.11
N PRO A 592 2.62 8.73 -25.35
CA PRO A 592 1.98 10.00 -25.68
C PRO A 592 2.52 10.54 -27.02
N PRO A 593 1.74 11.36 -27.76
CA PRO A 593 2.19 11.93 -29.03
C PRO A 593 3.50 12.73 -28.92
N GLU A 594 3.66 13.42 -27.80
CA GLU A 594 4.86 14.14 -27.40
C GLU A 594 5.25 13.65 -26.00
N GLY A 595 6.26 12.79 -25.90
CA GLY A 595 6.75 12.27 -24.61
C GLY A 595 7.48 10.94 -24.74
N PRO A 596 7.80 10.30 -23.59
CA PRO A 596 8.62 9.09 -23.56
C PRO A 596 7.87 7.87 -24.10
N SER A 597 8.59 6.99 -24.81
CA SER A 597 8.07 5.69 -25.23
C SER A 597 7.58 4.91 -24.01
N THR A 598 6.30 4.51 -24.01
CA THR A 598 5.67 3.76 -22.91
C THR A 598 4.96 2.51 -23.43
N LEU A 599 5.37 1.34 -22.93
CA LEU A 599 4.73 0.05 -23.19
C LEU A 599 3.81 -0.30 -22.04
N ARG A 600 2.54 -0.59 -22.34
CA ARG A 600 1.60 -1.12 -21.36
C ARG A 600 1.56 -2.64 -21.41
N LEU A 601 1.70 -3.25 -20.23
CA LEU A 601 1.47 -4.66 -19.95
C LEU A 601 0.16 -4.77 -19.16
N ASP A 602 -0.87 -5.38 -19.72
CA ASP A 602 -2.18 -5.57 -19.09
C ASP A 602 -2.44 -7.06 -18.86
N LEU A 603 -2.15 -7.51 -17.64
CA LEU A 603 -2.26 -8.91 -17.21
C LEU A 603 -3.62 -9.18 -16.58
N ARG A 604 -4.26 -10.27 -16.96
CA ARG A 604 -5.63 -10.60 -16.57
C ARG A 604 -5.86 -12.10 -16.38
N TRP A 605 -6.80 -12.45 -15.51
CA TRP A 605 -7.43 -13.77 -15.42
C TRP A 605 -8.89 -13.60 -15.01
N ASP A 606 -9.75 -14.56 -15.35
CA ASP A 606 -11.20 -14.42 -15.17
C ASP A 606 -11.79 -15.32 -14.06
N ASP A 607 -11.16 -16.44 -13.75
CA ASP A 607 -11.79 -17.54 -13.01
C ASP A 607 -10.88 -18.19 -11.96
N LYS A 608 -9.98 -17.40 -11.33
CA LYS A 608 -9.17 -17.91 -10.22
C LYS A 608 -10.12 -18.48 -9.14
N PRO A 609 -9.98 -19.74 -8.73
CA PRO A 609 -10.82 -20.30 -7.68
C PRO A 609 -10.44 -19.74 -6.30
N ALA A 610 -11.41 -19.70 -5.38
CA ALA A 610 -11.10 -19.49 -3.96
C ALA A 610 -10.21 -20.63 -3.44
N ASN A 611 -9.18 -20.26 -2.70
CA ASN A 611 -8.29 -21.19 -2.04
C ASN A 611 -7.80 -20.57 -0.72
N ARG A 612 -7.82 -21.39 0.34
CA ARG A 612 -7.48 -20.98 1.71
C ARG A 612 -6.03 -21.33 2.07
N LEU A 613 -5.46 -22.34 1.41
CA LEU A 613 -4.03 -22.64 1.55
C LEU A 613 -3.19 -21.44 1.11
N PRO A 614 -2.02 -21.21 1.75
CA PRO A 614 -1.20 -20.05 1.48
C PRO A 614 -0.64 -20.07 0.05
N GLU A 615 -0.94 -19.03 -0.71
CA GLU A 615 -0.56 -18.84 -2.10
C GLU A 615 -0.18 -17.38 -2.38
N ALA A 616 0.54 -17.17 -3.48
CA ALA A 616 0.79 -15.85 -4.03
C ALA A 616 0.99 -15.92 -5.55
N THR A 617 0.70 -14.82 -6.26
CA THR A 617 0.98 -14.67 -7.69
C THR A 617 1.85 -13.44 -7.91
N TRP A 618 2.89 -13.59 -8.70
CA TRP A 618 3.94 -12.58 -8.90
C TRP A 618 4.16 -12.25 -10.38
N VAL A 619 4.58 -11.00 -10.65
CA VAL A 619 5.17 -10.61 -11.94
C VAL A 619 6.56 -10.03 -11.73
N GLY A 620 7.56 -10.67 -12.33
CA GLY A 620 8.95 -10.22 -12.35
C GLY A 620 9.27 -9.30 -13.53
N VAL A 621 9.98 -8.21 -13.24
CA VAL A 621 10.51 -7.26 -14.22
C VAL A 621 11.98 -7.03 -13.92
N ARG A 622 12.84 -7.54 -14.80
CA ARG A 622 14.30 -7.38 -14.71
C ARG A 622 14.78 -6.63 -15.96
N PRO A 623 14.70 -5.29 -16.00
CA PRO A 623 15.05 -4.56 -17.21
C PRO A 623 16.57 -4.43 -17.38
N VAL A 624 17.01 -4.21 -18.61
CA VAL A 624 18.42 -3.86 -18.90
C VAL A 624 18.69 -2.44 -18.38
N VAL A 625 19.49 -2.33 -17.33
CA VAL A 625 19.84 -1.08 -16.65
C VAL A 625 21.35 -0.95 -16.49
N ALA A 626 21.84 0.28 -16.30
CA ALA A 626 23.27 0.53 -16.12
C ALA A 626 23.78 0.02 -14.76
N ASP A 627 22.97 0.17 -13.72
CA ASP A 627 23.27 -0.24 -12.35
C ASP A 627 21.97 -0.71 -11.67
N PRO A 628 21.83 -2.02 -11.34
CA PRO A 628 20.68 -2.52 -10.59
C PRO A 628 20.55 -1.91 -9.18
N ASP A 629 21.67 -1.52 -8.56
CA ASP A 629 21.68 -0.98 -7.20
C ASP A 629 21.15 0.47 -7.14
N ALA A 630 21.00 1.12 -8.29
CA ALA A 630 20.34 2.41 -8.42
C ALA A 630 18.80 2.34 -8.29
N MET A 631 18.23 1.14 -8.07
CA MET A 631 16.78 0.99 -7.88
C MET A 631 16.26 1.92 -6.77
N VAL A 632 15.18 2.65 -7.08
CA VAL A 632 14.43 3.44 -6.11
C VAL A 632 12.94 3.10 -6.19
N LEU A 633 12.30 3.10 -5.02
CA LEU A 633 10.89 2.86 -4.80
C LEU A 633 10.19 4.20 -4.56
N ASP A 634 9.05 4.44 -5.21
CA ASP A 634 8.22 5.61 -4.91
C ASP A 634 7.41 5.38 -3.63
N LYS A 635 7.72 6.15 -2.59
CA LYS A 635 7.13 6.07 -1.26
C LYS A 635 6.54 7.42 -0.87
N LEU A 636 5.21 7.59 -1.04
CA LEU A 636 4.53 8.88 -0.86
C LEU A 636 5.20 10.04 -1.63
N GLY A 637 5.57 9.81 -2.89
CA GLY A 637 6.22 10.82 -3.73
C GLY A 637 7.70 11.04 -3.45
N GLN A 638 8.29 10.28 -2.53
CA GLN A 638 9.72 10.30 -2.22
C GLN A 638 10.41 9.06 -2.80
N ASP A 639 11.60 9.23 -3.39
CA ASP A 639 12.47 8.12 -3.76
C ASP A 639 13.15 7.50 -2.53
N VAL A 640 13.01 6.19 -2.37
CA VAL A 640 13.66 5.39 -1.31
C VAL A 640 14.42 4.23 -1.94
N SER A 641 15.71 4.11 -1.63
CA SER A 641 16.48 2.94 -2.04
C SER A 641 16.07 1.75 -1.16
N PRO A 642 15.82 0.56 -1.73
CA PRO A 642 15.59 -0.65 -0.94
C PRO A 642 16.83 -1.09 -0.13
N LEU A 643 18.02 -0.53 -0.44
CA LEU A 643 19.25 -0.73 0.33
C LEU A 643 19.36 0.21 1.55
N ASP A 644 18.48 1.21 1.68
CA ASP A 644 18.45 2.20 2.77
C ASP A 644 17.22 1.97 3.67
N VAL A 645 17.08 0.73 4.17
CA VAL A 645 15.97 0.29 5.02
C VAL A 645 16.52 -0.41 6.27
N GLU A 646 16.08 0.02 7.45
CA GLU A 646 16.55 -0.53 8.72
C GLU A 646 16.13 -1.99 8.91
N ALA A 647 16.88 -2.72 9.74
CA ALA A 647 16.49 -4.08 10.13
C ALA A 647 15.14 -4.03 10.84
N GLY A 648 14.24 -4.97 10.57
CA GLY A 648 12.87 -4.94 11.10
C GLY A 648 11.95 -3.88 10.46
N GLY A 649 12.43 -3.08 9.50
CA GLY A 649 11.67 -2.04 8.79
C GLY A 649 11.18 -2.45 7.38
N GLY A 650 10.94 -3.74 7.13
CA GLY A 650 10.37 -4.20 5.86
C GLY A 650 11.32 -4.11 4.65
N ARG A 651 12.54 -4.64 4.76
CA ARG A 651 13.57 -4.56 3.70
C ARG A 651 13.16 -5.17 2.36
N HIS A 652 12.39 -6.26 2.38
CA HIS A 652 12.22 -7.13 1.22
C HIS A 652 10.87 -7.03 0.54
N LEU A 653 9.88 -6.39 1.18
CA LEU A 653 8.58 -6.16 0.58
C LEU A 653 8.09 -4.77 0.93
N HIS A 654 7.63 -4.05 -0.08
CA HIS A 654 7.29 -2.64 -0.02
C HIS A 654 5.98 -2.41 -0.74
N ALA A 655 5.06 -1.60 -0.20
CA ALA A 655 4.06 -0.98 -1.07
C ALA A 655 4.65 0.29 -1.71
N VAL A 656 4.42 0.47 -3.01
CA VAL A 656 4.85 1.65 -3.78
C VAL A 656 3.67 2.49 -4.27
N GLY A 657 3.89 3.80 -4.35
CA GLY A 657 2.94 4.78 -4.85
C GLY A 657 2.77 4.67 -6.37
N GLU A 658 3.70 5.20 -7.16
CA GLU A 658 3.68 5.06 -8.62
C GLU A 658 4.31 3.76 -9.12
N GLY A 659 5.41 3.31 -8.51
CA GLY A 659 6.18 2.18 -9.00
C GLY A 659 7.66 2.19 -8.60
N VAL A 660 8.49 1.60 -9.46
CA VAL A 660 9.94 1.43 -9.31
C VAL A 660 10.68 2.16 -10.43
N ARG A 661 11.84 2.73 -10.13
CA ARG A 661 12.71 3.39 -11.11
C ARG A 661 14.15 2.90 -10.98
N TRP A 662 14.86 2.90 -12.10
CA TRP A 662 16.31 2.69 -12.18
C TRP A 662 16.93 3.89 -12.91
N PRO A 663 17.31 4.95 -12.17
CA PRO A 663 18.02 6.09 -12.73
C PRO A 663 19.39 5.67 -13.25
N GLY A 664 19.77 6.20 -14.41
CA GLY A 664 21.06 5.96 -15.03
C GLY A 664 21.61 7.20 -15.73
N PRO A 665 22.84 7.14 -16.25
CA PRO A 665 23.51 8.30 -16.85
C PRO A 665 22.83 8.81 -18.13
N GLU A 666 22.16 7.93 -18.88
CA GLU A 666 21.51 8.25 -20.15
C GLU A 666 20.00 8.54 -19.99
N GLY A 667 19.45 8.28 -18.81
CA GLY A 667 18.01 8.31 -18.54
C GLY A 667 17.60 7.26 -17.51
N THR A 668 16.30 7.17 -17.29
CA THR A 668 15.68 6.33 -16.26
C THR A 668 14.77 5.30 -16.89
N VAL A 669 14.93 4.04 -16.51
CA VAL A 669 13.89 3.02 -16.75
C VAL A 669 12.87 3.14 -15.63
N ALA A 670 11.59 3.26 -15.96
CA ALA A 670 10.50 3.37 -14.99
C ALA A 670 9.46 2.27 -15.20
N LEU A 671 9.16 1.52 -14.13
CA LEU A 671 8.06 0.57 -14.06
C LEU A 671 6.98 1.14 -13.17
N ARG A 672 5.84 1.55 -13.73
CA ARG A 672 4.66 1.93 -12.96
C ARG A 672 3.80 0.71 -12.70
N THR A 673 3.35 0.53 -11.46
CA THR A 673 2.48 -0.59 -11.06
C THR A 673 1.08 -0.06 -10.77
N LEU A 674 0.20 0.01 -11.77
CA LEU A 674 -1.04 0.80 -11.64
C LEU A 674 -2.01 0.21 -10.61
N ASP A 675 -2.07 -1.13 -10.54
CA ASP A 675 -3.12 -1.84 -9.81
C ASP A 675 -2.61 -2.61 -8.58
N ALA A 676 -1.32 -2.97 -8.54
CA ALA A 676 -0.69 -3.69 -7.43
C ALA A 676 0.46 -2.87 -6.80
N PRO A 677 0.44 -2.62 -5.48
CA PRO A 677 1.46 -1.80 -4.82
C PRO A 677 2.66 -2.62 -4.33
N LEU A 678 2.49 -3.91 -4.06
CA LEU A 678 3.50 -4.71 -3.38
C LEU A 678 4.65 -5.09 -4.32
N VAL A 679 5.86 -4.64 -3.99
CA VAL A 679 7.10 -4.89 -4.72
C VAL A 679 8.13 -5.52 -3.79
N ALA A 680 8.67 -6.65 -4.23
CA ALA A 680 9.83 -7.30 -3.63
C ALA A 680 11.09 -7.05 -4.50
N PRO A 681 12.08 -6.29 -3.99
CA PRO A 681 13.34 -6.06 -4.70
C PRO A 681 14.19 -7.34 -4.78
N GLY A 682 14.69 -7.66 -5.97
CA GLY A 682 15.56 -8.80 -6.25
C GLY A 682 14.81 -10.13 -6.39
N ARG A 683 13.97 -10.49 -5.43
CA ARG A 683 13.23 -11.77 -5.44
C ARG A 683 11.92 -11.70 -4.64
N PRO A 684 10.94 -12.56 -4.94
CA PRO A 684 9.78 -12.79 -4.07
C PRO A 684 10.21 -13.12 -2.63
N SER A 685 9.53 -12.54 -1.64
CA SER A 685 9.98 -12.59 -0.23
C SER A 685 8.86 -12.63 0.82
N LEU A 686 7.67 -13.11 0.48
CA LEU A 686 6.62 -13.35 1.49
C LEU A 686 7.12 -14.38 2.52
N LEU A 687 6.76 -14.18 3.79
CA LEU A 687 7.19 -15.01 4.93
C LEU A 687 8.73 -15.13 5.06
N ASP A 688 9.46 -14.06 4.72
CA ASP A 688 10.92 -13.97 4.86
C ASP A 688 11.29 -12.61 5.48
N PRO A 689 11.32 -12.49 6.82
CA PRO A 689 11.27 -11.19 7.51
C PRO A 689 12.58 -10.40 7.53
N ASP A 690 13.72 -11.08 7.37
CA ASP A 690 15.05 -10.42 7.30
C ASP A 690 16.09 -11.33 6.59
N PRO A 691 15.89 -11.69 5.30
CA PRO A 691 16.85 -12.50 4.57
C PRO A 691 18.21 -11.82 4.33
N ALA A 692 19.13 -12.60 3.76
CA ALA A 692 20.45 -12.16 3.31
C ALA A 692 20.40 -10.85 2.47
N PRO A 693 21.55 -10.14 2.31
CA PRO A 693 21.60 -8.88 1.57
C PRO A 693 20.87 -8.94 0.23
N LEU A 694 20.11 -7.89 -0.09
CA LEU A 694 19.37 -7.78 -1.34
C LEU A 694 20.30 -7.89 -2.54
N ASP A 695 19.96 -8.77 -3.48
CA ASP A 695 20.55 -8.82 -4.81
C ASP A 695 19.59 -8.15 -5.81
N LEU A 696 19.81 -6.86 -6.06
CA LEU A 696 18.93 -6.06 -6.92
C LEU A 696 19.08 -6.40 -8.40
N ALA A 697 20.08 -7.21 -8.79
CA ALA A 697 20.20 -7.72 -10.14
C ALA A 697 19.00 -8.61 -10.53
N GLY A 698 18.30 -9.19 -9.55
CA GLY A 698 17.07 -9.96 -9.77
C GLY A 698 15.84 -9.13 -10.19
N GLY A 699 15.96 -7.80 -10.26
CA GLY A 699 14.89 -6.91 -10.73
C GLY A 699 13.84 -6.61 -9.66
N ALA A 700 12.63 -6.24 -10.08
CA ALA A 700 11.49 -5.98 -9.20
C ALA A 700 10.41 -7.05 -9.41
N TRP A 701 9.92 -7.64 -8.32
CA TRP A 701 8.85 -8.62 -8.33
C TRP A 701 7.58 -8.03 -7.71
N VAL A 702 6.52 -7.88 -8.49
CA VAL A 702 5.25 -7.33 -8.01
C VAL A 702 4.36 -8.47 -7.50
N CYS A 703 3.95 -8.43 -6.24
CA CYS A 703 2.93 -9.34 -5.71
C CYS A 703 1.55 -8.85 -6.19
N LEU A 704 0.87 -9.67 -6.99
CA LEU A 704 -0.45 -9.36 -7.55
C LEU A 704 -1.57 -9.78 -6.62
N HIS A 705 -1.33 -10.81 -5.83
CA HIS A 705 -2.27 -11.46 -4.94
C HIS A 705 -1.48 -12.35 -3.99
N ASP A 706 -1.89 -12.40 -2.73
CA ASP A 706 -1.52 -13.44 -1.79
C ASP A 706 -2.62 -13.63 -0.74
N ASN A 707 -2.52 -14.64 0.12
CA ASN A 707 -3.43 -14.79 1.27
C ASN A 707 -2.67 -15.26 2.52
N VAL A 708 -1.39 -14.85 2.66
CA VAL A 708 -0.48 -15.49 3.63
C VAL A 708 -0.70 -15.01 5.07
N TRP A 709 -1.29 -13.83 5.28
CA TRP A 709 -1.51 -13.26 6.62
C TRP A 709 -2.92 -13.59 7.16
N GLY A 710 -3.01 -14.28 8.30
CA GLY A 710 -4.28 -14.73 8.92
C GLY A 710 -4.78 -13.89 10.11
N THR A 711 -4.39 -12.63 10.24
CA THR A 711 -4.80 -11.81 11.39
C THR A 711 -6.22 -11.29 11.19
N ASN A 712 -6.43 -10.41 10.21
CA ASN A 712 -7.70 -9.77 9.90
C ASN A 712 -7.87 -9.49 8.40
N PHE A 713 -7.08 -10.16 7.57
CA PHE A 713 -7.09 -10.03 6.12
C PHE A 713 -7.91 -11.15 5.47
N PRO A 714 -8.46 -10.93 4.26
CA PRO A 714 -9.11 -11.98 3.51
C PRO A 714 -8.29 -13.26 3.37
N MET A 715 -8.88 -14.38 3.79
CA MET A 715 -8.24 -15.70 3.79
C MET A 715 -8.27 -16.39 2.43
N TRP A 716 -9.09 -15.88 1.50
CA TRP A 716 -9.15 -16.29 0.11
C TRP A 716 -9.64 -15.14 -0.76
N SER A 717 -9.12 -15.07 -1.99
CA SER A 717 -9.67 -14.26 -3.08
C SER A 717 -9.95 -15.14 -4.30
N GLU A 718 -10.99 -14.79 -5.04
CA GLU A 718 -11.49 -15.54 -6.19
C GLU A 718 -12.00 -14.64 -7.32
N GLY A 719 -12.18 -15.24 -8.49
CA GLY A 719 -12.73 -14.62 -9.67
C GLY A 719 -11.72 -13.83 -10.49
N ARG A 720 -12.24 -12.80 -11.16
CA ARG A 720 -11.50 -11.96 -12.11
C ARG A 720 -10.55 -11.01 -11.39
N ALA A 721 -9.36 -10.82 -11.95
CA ALA A 721 -8.49 -9.71 -11.62
C ALA A 721 -7.77 -9.16 -12.86
N ARG A 722 -7.32 -7.90 -12.74
CA ARG A 722 -6.61 -7.16 -13.80
C ARG A 722 -5.48 -6.36 -13.16
N PHE A 723 -4.30 -6.44 -13.75
CA PHE A 723 -3.11 -5.70 -13.31
C PHE A 723 -2.41 -5.08 -14.51
N ARG A 724 -2.31 -3.75 -14.50
CA ARG A 724 -1.64 -2.98 -15.54
C ARG A 724 -0.30 -2.45 -15.04
N PHE A 725 0.67 -2.52 -15.93
CA PHE A 725 2.00 -1.97 -15.73
C PHE A 725 2.37 -1.11 -16.92
N ASP A 726 3.01 0.02 -16.67
CA ASP A 726 3.61 0.84 -17.72
C ASP A 726 5.13 0.79 -17.56
N LEU A 727 5.81 0.23 -18.56
CA LEU A 727 7.26 0.26 -18.66
C LEU A 727 7.66 1.39 -19.61
N ALA A 728 8.44 2.33 -19.12
CA ALA A 728 8.86 3.50 -19.89
C ALA A 728 10.38 3.70 -19.83
N TRP A 729 10.92 4.23 -20.93
CA TRP A 729 12.25 4.82 -20.96
C TRP A 729 12.10 6.35 -20.91
N LEU A 730 12.71 6.97 -19.90
CA LEU A 730 12.72 8.41 -19.69
C LEU A 730 14.13 8.94 -20.00
N PRO A 731 14.38 9.48 -21.21
CA PRO A 731 15.69 10.02 -21.55
C PRO A 731 16.10 11.12 -20.56
N ALA A 732 17.40 11.21 -20.23
CA ALA A 732 17.91 12.36 -19.50
C ALA A 732 17.69 13.64 -20.33
N ASP A 733 17.37 14.76 -19.67
CA ASP A 733 17.30 16.05 -20.35
C ASP A 733 18.67 16.33 -21.02
N PRO A 734 18.68 16.76 -22.31
CA PRO A 734 19.92 17.14 -22.96
C PRO A 734 20.52 18.33 -22.20
N ALA A 735 21.69 18.10 -21.58
CA ALA A 735 22.43 19.07 -20.78
C ALA A 735 22.85 20.34 -21.55
#